data_AF-A0A7L4FV93-F1
#
_entry.id   AF-A0A7L4FV93-F1
#
_cell.length_a   1.000
_cell.length_b   1.000
_cell.length_c   1.000
_cell.angle_alpha   90.00
_cell.angle_beta   90.00
_cell.angle_gamma   90.00
#
_symmetry.space_group_name_H-M   'P 1'
#
loop_
_entity.id
_entity.type
_entity.pdbx_description
1 polymer ?
#
loop_
_entity_poly.entity_id
_entity_poly.type
_entity_poly.pdbx_seq_one_letter_code
_entity_poly.pdbx_strand_id
1 'polypeptide(L)'
;FDPLLIESKTAATVVLMLSSPEEEVLAKACDALYKFASKGDENKVTLLGLGAVEHLYKLISHEDPIVRRNAIMVFGIMASNHDVKKLLRELDVTNSLISQLAPEEDVVIHEFATLCLAHMAVEYTTKVQLFQQGGLEPLIRLLGSPDPDVQKNSVECIYLLVQDFQSCAAVRELNVIPPLLELLKSEYPVIQLLALKTLEVISKDTETRITLGENKGLECLLKILETNEFNDLHVEALAVLGNCLEDVHTLQQLQQTGGLKKLLSFVGVSTVPDIQKNAAKAIAKAAYDSEIRKILHEEEVEKCLINLLEIDNDGVKVAASQAISAMCENSASKRAFGLQGIPQLVQLLNSDSEEVKEAAVTALANLTAASPGNASAVAEAEGIEPLVNTLNAQRDEAVANAATVLTNLATHELLRVTIQGCGVMSALAEPLRSTNSQVQSKAAFAVAAFGCDADARTELRNAGGLRALVELLHSKNAEVRRNACLAVMVCASDEVTAVELCRLGALDILEEINLSIGRKNNFSEAALENLLDNNLSQKYSQRGYLSSSNIITDGFYDCGQIKPGMKFLSLEELSMQELTDRRVTIFINAKPREDSFPDPFSDLSSGLFCYAIRNTNLTLNDLRTFYLLLHKKVEMCIVFYVRKGKGKKEEEKMKEVTEMMSKVQDLENSHWLPPPDFILLDYINDASKAILPLTTTRKQVVALAQFVANKMGGSIERDKLHDFSWELHISEIEFELKCNIVPIGKVKKGTFCHRALLFKVIADRIGIGCSLVRGEYNRAWNEVELVDDSPQGIVGLLLPPQEYIVDLMFEPGFLMKQGSAEADRYKHI
;
A
#
# COMPACT_ATOMS: atom_id res chain seq x y z
N PHE A 1 -38.31 76.95 35.26
CA PHE A 1 -39.18 75.78 35.10
C PHE A 1 -38.44 74.61 35.72
N ASP A 2 -39.07 73.90 36.66
CA ASP A 2 -38.51 72.67 37.19
C ASP A 2 -38.35 71.65 36.06
N PRO A 3 -37.28 70.82 36.05
CA PRO A 3 -37.11 69.79 35.05
C PRO A 3 -38.30 68.81 35.11
N LEU A 4 -39.04 68.70 34.00
CA LEU A 4 -40.13 67.74 33.86
C LEU A 4 -39.55 66.32 33.96
N LEU A 5 -39.96 65.59 35.00
CA LEU A 5 -39.73 64.16 35.17
C LEU A 5 -40.61 63.41 34.17
N ILE A 6 -40.02 63.02 33.04
CA ILE A 6 -40.67 62.18 32.03
C ILE A 6 -40.46 60.73 32.43
N GLU A 7 -41.34 60.19 33.28
CA GLU A 7 -41.37 58.77 33.64
C GLU A 7 -42.56 58.08 32.95
N SER A 8 -42.25 57.15 32.04
CA SER A 8 -43.25 56.30 31.37
C SER A 8 -43.17 54.87 31.90
N LYS A 9 -44.33 54.25 32.17
CA LYS A 9 -44.43 52.92 32.83
C LYS A 9 -44.43 51.73 31.87
N THR A 10 -44.58 51.96 30.55
CA THR A 10 -44.78 50.89 29.56
C THR A 10 -43.85 51.08 28.35
N ALA A 11 -43.15 50.02 27.94
CA ALA A 11 -42.19 50.05 26.84
C ALA A 11 -42.80 50.56 25.52
N ALA A 12 -44.04 50.19 25.20
CA ALA A 12 -44.77 50.68 24.03
C ALA A 12 -44.88 52.21 23.97
N THR A 13 -45.14 52.85 25.11
CA THR A 13 -45.24 54.31 25.20
C THR A 13 -43.87 54.97 24.98
N VAL A 14 -42.80 54.36 25.52
CA VAL A 14 -41.44 54.85 25.32
C VAL A 14 -41.00 54.72 23.86
N VAL A 15 -41.38 53.64 23.17
CA VAL A 15 -41.12 53.49 21.73
C VAL A 15 -41.82 54.58 20.92
N LEU A 16 -43.07 54.92 21.25
CA LEU A 16 -43.77 56.04 20.58
C LEU A 16 -43.08 57.39 20.80
N MET A 17 -42.47 57.60 21.97
CA MET A 17 -41.71 58.82 22.28
C MET A 17 -40.48 59.01 21.38
N LEU A 18 -39.98 57.96 20.71
CA LEU A 18 -38.89 58.07 19.73
C LEU A 18 -39.28 58.87 18.47
N SER A 19 -40.56 59.15 18.26
CA SER A 19 -41.04 60.03 17.18
C SER A 19 -41.22 61.50 17.63
N SER A 20 -40.83 61.85 18.85
CA SER A 20 -40.93 63.21 19.38
C SER A 20 -39.98 64.17 18.64
N PRO A 21 -40.39 65.42 18.37
CA PRO A 21 -39.48 66.44 17.85
C PRO A 21 -38.54 67.02 18.92
N GLU A 22 -38.84 66.80 20.21
CA GLU A 22 -38.09 67.33 21.34
C GLU A 22 -36.89 66.44 21.71
N GLU A 23 -35.68 66.98 21.61
CA GLU A 23 -34.40 66.27 21.85
C GLU A 23 -34.31 65.68 23.27
N GLU A 24 -34.77 66.43 24.29
CA GLU A 24 -34.77 65.95 25.68
C GLU A 24 -35.68 64.73 25.88
N VAL A 25 -36.79 64.68 25.12
CA VAL A 25 -37.72 63.53 25.13
C VAL A 25 -37.08 62.33 24.45
N LEU A 26 -36.44 62.53 23.30
CA LEU A 26 -35.72 61.48 22.57
C LEU A 26 -34.59 60.90 23.42
N ALA A 27 -33.77 61.75 24.05
CA ALA A 27 -32.65 61.31 24.89
C ALA A 27 -33.14 60.47 26.08
N LYS A 28 -34.19 60.92 26.80
CA LYS A 28 -34.80 60.16 27.92
C LYS A 28 -35.47 58.87 27.45
N ALA A 29 -36.11 58.88 26.28
CA ALA A 29 -36.71 57.69 25.70
C ALA A 29 -35.65 56.63 25.39
N CYS A 30 -34.57 57.00 24.68
CA CYS A 30 -33.46 56.09 24.39
C CYS A 30 -32.80 55.55 25.66
N ASP A 31 -32.55 56.36 26.69
CA ASP A 31 -31.99 55.91 27.97
C ASP A 31 -32.92 54.91 28.70
N ALA A 32 -34.23 55.16 28.70
CA ALA A 32 -35.21 54.22 29.24
C ALA A 32 -35.25 52.90 28.47
N LEU A 33 -35.16 52.94 27.14
CA LEU A 33 -35.11 51.75 26.29
C LEU A 33 -33.81 50.97 26.47
N TYR A 34 -32.67 51.65 26.59
CA TYR A 34 -31.40 51.01 26.93
C TYR A 34 -31.51 50.22 28.24
N LYS A 35 -31.98 50.86 29.32
CA LYS A 35 -32.18 50.20 30.62
C LYS A 35 -33.18 49.03 30.55
N PHE A 36 -34.17 49.11 29.67
CA PHE A 36 -35.14 48.03 29.47
C PHE A 36 -34.53 46.85 28.69
N ALA A 37 -33.84 47.13 27.58
CA ALA A 37 -33.18 46.13 26.73
C ALA A 37 -32.07 45.37 27.48
N SER A 38 -31.32 46.06 28.35
CA SER A 38 -30.23 45.45 29.13
C SER A 38 -30.69 44.45 30.21
N LYS A 39 -31.99 44.38 30.52
CA LYS A 39 -32.54 43.46 31.54
C LYS A 39 -32.80 42.04 31.04
N GLY A 40 -32.72 41.77 29.73
CA GLY A 40 -32.85 40.42 29.19
C GLY A 40 -33.33 40.37 27.74
N ASP A 41 -33.20 39.19 27.13
CA ASP A 41 -33.52 38.99 25.70
C ASP A 41 -35.01 39.09 25.38
N GLU A 42 -35.89 38.69 26.30
CA GLU A 42 -37.35 38.86 26.16
C GLU A 42 -37.74 40.33 25.95
N ASN A 43 -37.03 41.24 26.61
CA ASN A 43 -37.25 42.68 26.45
C ASN A 43 -36.78 43.16 25.07
N LYS A 44 -35.68 42.64 24.55
CA LYS A 44 -35.19 42.94 23.19
C LYS A 44 -36.20 42.50 22.12
N VAL A 45 -36.76 41.30 22.27
CA VAL A 45 -37.82 40.79 21.39
C VAL A 45 -39.09 41.62 21.51
N THR A 46 -39.45 42.05 22.72
CA THR A 46 -40.59 42.95 22.94
C THR A 46 -40.40 44.28 22.23
N LEU A 47 -39.21 44.89 22.34
CA LEU A 47 -38.89 46.14 21.64
C LEU A 47 -38.89 45.97 20.12
N LEU A 48 -38.39 44.84 19.62
CA LEU A 48 -38.46 44.48 18.21
C LEU A 48 -39.92 44.41 17.72
N GLY A 49 -40.79 43.70 18.45
CA GLY A 49 -42.21 43.59 18.12
C GLY A 49 -42.99 44.92 18.19
N LEU A 50 -42.47 45.90 18.94
CA LEU A 50 -43.01 47.26 19.02
C LEU A 50 -42.48 48.20 17.92
N GLY A 51 -41.58 47.73 17.04
CA GLY A 51 -40.99 48.54 15.96
C GLY A 51 -39.96 49.56 16.46
N ALA A 52 -39.28 49.29 17.59
CA ALA A 52 -38.32 50.22 18.16
C ALA A 52 -37.09 50.42 17.25
N VAL A 53 -36.65 49.36 16.56
CA VAL A 53 -35.41 49.34 15.77
C VAL A 53 -35.46 50.34 14.60
N GLU A 54 -36.58 50.42 13.91
CA GLU A 54 -36.79 51.31 12.76
C GLU A 54 -36.84 52.79 13.18
N HIS A 55 -37.34 53.07 14.39
CA HIS A 55 -37.31 54.41 14.96
C HIS A 55 -35.90 54.80 15.39
N LEU A 56 -35.23 53.91 16.12
CA LEU A 56 -33.86 54.12 16.57
C LEU A 56 -32.91 54.29 15.37
N TYR A 57 -33.12 53.59 14.25
CA TYR A 57 -32.31 53.70 13.04
C TYR A 57 -32.29 55.14 12.50
N LYS A 58 -33.37 55.90 12.63
CA LYS A 58 -33.41 57.30 12.22
C LYS A 58 -32.61 58.21 13.17
N LEU A 59 -32.43 57.77 14.41
CA LEU A 59 -31.78 58.55 15.48
C LEU A 59 -30.26 58.32 15.56
N ILE A 60 -29.71 57.26 14.96
CA ILE A 60 -28.25 57.02 14.95
C ILE A 60 -27.46 58.04 14.14
N SER A 61 -28.12 58.87 13.33
CA SER A 61 -27.51 59.99 12.59
C SER A 61 -28.15 61.33 12.97
N HIS A 62 -28.74 61.43 14.16
CA HIS A 62 -29.35 62.65 14.67
C HIS A 62 -28.29 63.75 14.89
N GLU A 63 -28.67 65.01 14.68
CA GLU A 63 -27.76 66.17 14.84
C GLU A 63 -27.31 66.31 16.30
N ASP A 64 -28.23 66.20 17.25
CA ASP A 64 -27.91 66.20 18.68
C ASP A 64 -27.04 64.97 19.09
N PRO A 65 -25.85 65.20 19.67
CA PRO A 65 -24.92 64.13 20.06
C PRO A 65 -25.43 63.24 21.20
N ILE A 66 -26.30 63.76 22.09
CA ILE A 66 -26.83 62.98 23.21
C ILE A 66 -27.87 61.98 22.72
N VAL A 67 -28.78 62.43 21.84
CA VAL A 67 -29.76 61.56 21.18
C VAL A 67 -29.05 60.49 20.36
N ARG A 68 -28.05 60.87 19.56
CA ARG A 68 -27.25 59.95 18.75
C ARG A 68 -26.55 58.90 19.60
N ARG A 69 -25.84 59.33 20.65
CA ARG A 69 -25.20 58.44 21.63
C ARG A 69 -26.20 57.45 22.24
N ASN A 70 -27.30 57.95 22.79
CA ASN A 70 -28.27 57.07 23.47
C ASN A 70 -28.93 56.10 22.50
N ALA A 71 -29.19 56.50 21.24
CA ALA A 71 -29.73 55.60 20.22
C ALA A 71 -28.75 54.46 19.90
N ILE A 72 -27.45 54.77 19.74
CA ILE A 72 -26.40 53.79 19.45
C ILE A 72 -26.23 52.81 20.62
N MET A 73 -26.34 53.28 21.87
CA MET A 73 -26.33 52.41 23.05
C MET A 73 -27.45 51.35 23.01
N VAL A 74 -28.68 51.74 22.64
CA VAL A 74 -29.78 50.77 22.49
C VAL A 74 -29.46 49.77 21.37
N PHE A 75 -28.95 50.25 20.24
CA PHE A 75 -28.54 49.42 19.10
C PHE A 75 -27.53 48.34 19.49
N GLY A 76 -26.44 48.72 20.15
CA GLY A 76 -25.37 47.78 20.52
C GLY A 76 -25.86 46.63 21.41
N ILE A 77 -26.69 46.92 22.42
CA ILE A 77 -27.28 45.91 23.29
C ILE A 77 -28.29 45.04 22.56
N MET A 78 -29.14 45.65 21.72
CA MET A 78 -30.16 44.91 20.98
C MET A 78 -29.56 43.97 19.92
N ALA A 79 -28.41 44.32 19.33
CA ALA A 79 -27.73 43.53 18.30
C ALA A 79 -27.25 42.15 18.77
N SER A 80 -27.21 41.88 20.08
CA SER A 80 -26.95 40.51 20.58
C SER A 80 -28.07 39.52 20.24
N ASN A 81 -29.30 39.98 19.99
CA ASN A 81 -30.44 39.12 19.63
C ASN A 81 -30.46 38.78 18.13
N HIS A 82 -30.71 37.51 17.79
CA HIS A 82 -30.70 37.01 16.41
C HIS A 82 -31.70 37.72 15.48
N ASP A 83 -32.95 37.92 15.91
CA ASP A 83 -34.00 38.51 15.08
C ASP A 83 -33.77 40.01 14.86
N VAL A 84 -33.22 40.69 15.88
CA VAL A 84 -32.75 42.06 15.73
C VAL A 84 -31.65 42.14 14.68
N LYS A 85 -30.62 41.28 14.74
CA LYS A 85 -29.54 41.28 13.73
C LYS A 85 -30.08 41.14 12.31
N LYS A 86 -31.10 40.29 12.12
CA LYS A 86 -31.76 40.13 10.82
C LYS A 86 -32.35 41.45 10.32
N LEU A 87 -33.13 42.13 11.15
CA LEU A 87 -33.73 43.41 10.80
C LEU A 87 -32.67 44.50 10.56
N LEU A 88 -31.60 44.53 11.37
CA LEU A 88 -30.50 45.48 11.18
C LEU A 88 -29.82 45.32 9.81
N ARG A 89 -29.70 44.10 9.30
CA ARG A 89 -29.18 43.86 7.94
C ARG A 89 -30.15 44.33 6.86
N GLU A 90 -31.45 44.12 7.05
CA GLU A 90 -32.48 44.58 6.11
C GLU A 90 -32.53 46.11 6.03
N LEU A 91 -32.18 46.81 7.11
CA LEU A 91 -32.09 48.26 7.18
C LEU A 91 -30.73 48.84 6.70
N ASP A 92 -29.78 47.99 6.26
CA ASP A 92 -28.42 48.37 5.81
C ASP A 92 -27.69 49.33 6.77
N VAL A 93 -27.80 49.06 8.08
CA VAL A 93 -27.29 49.98 9.12
C VAL A 93 -25.76 50.04 9.20
N THR A 94 -25.05 49.14 8.52
CA THR A 94 -23.59 48.98 8.61
C THR A 94 -22.86 50.27 8.26
N ASN A 95 -23.25 50.95 7.17
CA ASN A 95 -22.60 52.18 6.73
C ASN A 95 -22.78 53.32 7.75
N SER A 96 -24.00 53.43 8.29
CA SER A 96 -24.30 54.38 9.37
C SER A 96 -23.44 54.09 10.59
N LEU A 97 -23.30 52.84 11.02
CA LEU A 97 -22.46 52.47 12.17
C LEU A 97 -20.97 52.73 11.92
N ILE A 98 -20.45 52.48 10.71
CA ILE A 98 -19.06 52.82 10.34
C ILE A 98 -18.83 54.34 10.46
N SER A 99 -19.78 55.17 10.03
CA SER A 99 -19.67 56.63 10.16
C SER A 99 -19.57 57.11 11.61
N GLN A 100 -20.16 56.35 12.56
CA GLN A 100 -20.08 56.64 13.99
C GLN A 100 -18.74 56.23 14.61
N LEU A 101 -17.89 55.53 13.87
CA LEU A 101 -16.52 55.23 14.28
C LEU A 101 -15.56 56.39 13.95
N ALA A 102 -16.04 57.59 13.61
CA ALA A 102 -15.20 58.76 13.34
C ALA A 102 -14.43 59.21 14.61
N PRO A 103 -13.21 59.74 14.48
CA PRO A 103 -12.35 60.03 15.64
C PRO A 103 -12.87 61.17 16.52
N GLU A 104 -13.77 62.00 16.01
CA GLU A 104 -14.40 63.11 16.74
C GLU A 104 -15.58 62.68 17.62
N GLU A 105 -16.09 61.45 17.43
CA GLU A 105 -17.22 60.93 18.20
C GLU A 105 -16.82 60.50 19.63
N ASP A 106 -17.81 60.44 20.51
CA ASP A 106 -17.62 60.07 21.92
C ASP A 106 -17.21 58.60 22.08
N VAL A 107 -16.39 58.30 23.10
CA VAL A 107 -15.92 56.93 23.38
C VAL A 107 -17.09 55.96 23.60
N VAL A 108 -18.20 56.42 24.19
CA VAL A 108 -19.40 55.57 24.37
C VAL A 108 -20.06 55.26 23.03
N ILE A 109 -20.01 56.19 22.07
CA ILE A 109 -20.47 55.90 20.71
C ILE A 109 -19.59 54.81 20.09
N HIS A 110 -18.26 54.93 20.21
CA HIS A 110 -17.34 53.90 19.71
C HIS A 110 -17.60 52.54 20.35
N GLU A 111 -17.80 52.49 21.68
CA GLU A 111 -18.03 51.25 22.43
C GLU A 111 -19.25 50.48 21.88
N PHE A 112 -20.39 51.15 21.79
CA PHE A 112 -21.64 50.51 21.41
C PHE A 112 -21.78 50.34 19.89
N ALA A 113 -21.17 51.20 19.08
CA ALA A 113 -21.12 51.02 17.63
C ALA A 113 -20.25 49.79 17.28
N THR A 114 -19.06 49.68 17.87
CA THR A 114 -18.19 48.51 17.66
C THR A 114 -18.81 47.22 18.22
N LEU A 115 -19.48 47.28 19.37
CA LEU A 115 -20.25 46.15 19.93
C LEU A 115 -21.33 45.66 18.94
N CYS A 116 -22.09 46.60 18.36
CA CYS A 116 -23.11 46.30 17.37
C CYS A 116 -22.50 45.61 16.15
N LEU A 117 -21.41 46.18 15.61
CA LEU A 117 -20.71 45.64 14.45
C LEU A 117 -20.13 44.25 14.73
N ALA A 118 -19.52 44.02 15.90
CA ALA A 118 -18.99 42.71 16.28
C ALA A 118 -20.10 41.64 16.34
N HIS A 119 -21.25 41.94 16.96
CA HIS A 119 -22.39 41.03 16.98
C HIS A 119 -22.94 40.70 15.58
N MET A 120 -22.96 41.69 14.69
CA MET A 120 -23.42 41.51 13.32
C MET A 120 -22.39 40.79 12.43
N ALA A 121 -21.09 41.00 12.67
CA ALA A 121 -19.99 40.42 11.90
C ALA A 121 -19.86 38.89 12.02
N VAL A 122 -20.62 38.26 12.92
CA VAL A 122 -20.78 36.79 12.92
C VAL A 122 -21.38 36.28 11.60
N GLU A 123 -22.17 37.11 10.92
CA GLU A 123 -22.89 36.77 9.69
C GLU A 123 -22.09 37.17 8.44
N TYR A 124 -21.98 36.26 7.48
CA TYR A 124 -21.19 36.46 6.26
C TYR A 124 -21.57 37.73 5.48
N THR A 125 -22.86 38.05 5.37
CA THR A 125 -23.33 39.25 4.65
C THR A 125 -22.79 40.55 5.25
N THR A 126 -22.73 40.62 6.57
CA THR A 126 -22.22 41.81 7.25
C THR A 126 -20.71 41.93 7.13
N LYS A 127 -19.97 40.82 7.10
CA LYS A 127 -18.53 40.82 6.83
C LYS A 127 -18.22 41.46 5.47
N VAL A 128 -18.99 41.09 4.44
CA VAL A 128 -18.87 41.67 3.10
C VAL A 128 -19.21 43.17 3.10
N GLN A 129 -20.29 43.58 3.76
CA GLN A 129 -20.67 45.00 3.88
C GLN A 129 -19.58 45.83 4.57
N LEU A 130 -19.09 45.37 5.72
CA LEU A 130 -18.01 46.02 6.48
C LEU A 130 -16.75 46.19 5.64
N PHE A 131 -16.37 45.17 4.88
CA PHE A 131 -15.22 45.22 3.99
C PHE A 131 -15.42 46.24 2.86
N GLN A 132 -16.52 46.15 2.12
CA GLN A 132 -16.80 47.02 0.97
C GLN A 132 -16.95 48.49 1.34
N GLN A 133 -17.43 48.77 2.56
CA GLN A 133 -17.64 50.12 3.08
C GLN A 133 -16.42 50.68 3.81
N GLY A 134 -15.27 49.99 3.79
CA GLY A 134 -14.03 50.48 4.40
C GLY A 134 -14.02 50.47 5.92
N GLY A 135 -14.81 49.60 6.57
CA GLY A 135 -14.92 49.53 8.03
C GLY A 135 -13.65 49.07 8.76
N LEU A 136 -12.69 48.43 8.08
CA LEU A 136 -11.46 47.93 8.69
C LEU A 136 -10.55 49.06 9.21
N GLU A 137 -10.39 50.15 8.47
CA GLU A 137 -9.50 51.25 8.86
C GLU A 137 -9.95 51.93 10.17
N PRO A 138 -11.24 52.32 10.36
CA PRO A 138 -11.73 52.82 11.64
C PRO A 138 -11.56 51.81 12.78
N LEU A 139 -11.85 50.52 12.55
CA LEU A 139 -11.71 49.47 13.57
C LEU A 139 -10.24 49.31 14.03
N ILE A 140 -9.29 49.32 13.09
CA ILE A 140 -7.85 49.21 13.41
C ILE A 140 -7.39 50.40 14.23
N ARG A 141 -7.84 51.62 13.89
CA ARG A 141 -7.52 52.82 14.67
C ARG A 141 -8.05 52.73 16.10
N LEU A 142 -9.26 52.20 16.30
CA LEU A 142 -9.89 52.06 17.61
C LEU A 142 -9.21 51.02 18.51
N LEU A 143 -8.30 50.19 17.99
CA LEU A 143 -7.42 49.36 18.84
C LEU A 143 -6.53 50.21 19.77
N GLY A 144 -6.21 51.43 19.38
CA GLY A 144 -5.48 52.40 20.21
C GLY A 144 -6.35 53.19 21.20
N SER A 145 -7.64 52.85 21.35
CA SER A 145 -8.54 53.51 22.29
C SER A 145 -8.06 53.33 23.74
N PRO A 146 -8.19 54.34 24.62
CA PRO A 146 -7.94 54.17 26.05
C PRO A 146 -9.01 53.30 26.75
N ASP A 147 -10.15 53.06 26.09
CA ASP A 147 -11.27 52.31 26.63
C ASP A 147 -11.16 50.80 26.31
N PRO A 148 -11.14 49.91 27.33
CA PRO A 148 -10.98 48.47 27.13
C PRO A 148 -12.12 47.81 26.36
N ASP A 149 -13.37 48.29 26.51
CA ASP A 149 -14.53 47.72 25.84
C ASP A 149 -14.50 48.07 24.34
N VAL A 150 -14.11 49.31 24.00
CA VAL A 150 -13.83 49.70 22.61
C VAL A 150 -12.72 48.84 22.01
N GLN A 151 -11.61 48.63 22.72
CA GLN A 151 -10.52 47.78 22.25
C GLN A 151 -10.99 46.34 22.00
N LYS A 152 -11.66 45.74 22.99
CA LYS A 152 -12.19 44.36 22.93
C LYS A 152 -13.14 44.18 21.74
N ASN A 153 -14.10 45.09 21.58
CA ASN A 153 -15.12 44.96 20.54
C ASN A 153 -14.50 45.19 19.15
N SER A 154 -13.55 46.13 19.04
CA SER A 154 -12.84 46.39 17.79
C SER A 154 -11.99 45.20 17.34
N VAL A 155 -11.20 44.60 18.24
CA VAL A 155 -10.39 43.42 17.91
C VAL A 155 -11.24 42.19 17.64
N GLU A 156 -12.36 42.00 18.35
CA GLU A 156 -13.31 40.91 18.06
C GLU A 156 -13.93 41.06 16.67
N CYS A 157 -14.34 42.28 16.30
CA CYS A 157 -14.87 42.54 14.96
C CYS A 157 -13.81 42.26 13.89
N ILE A 158 -12.56 42.70 14.09
CA ILE A 158 -11.45 42.42 13.17
C ILE A 158 -11.20 40.91 13.07
N TYR A 159 -11.14 40.20 14.20
CA TYR A 159 -10.98 38.74 14.25
C TYR A 159 -12.04 38.03 13.40
N LEU A 160 -13.31 38.40 13.54
CA LEU A 160 -14.40 37.83 12.76
C LEU A 160 -14.26 38.13 11.25
N LEU A 161 -13.79 39.32 10.90
CA LEU A 161 -13.57 39.74 9.51
C LEU A 161 -12.40 38.98 8.86
N VAL A 162 -11.25 38.85 9.54
CA VAL A 162 -10.04 38.22 8.96
C VAL A 162 -10.17 36.71 8.75
N GLN A 163 -11.22 36.08 9.28
CA GLN A 163 -11.59 34.71 8.90
C GLN A 163 -11.92 34.58 7.40
N ASP A 164 -12.32 35.69 6.75
CA ASP A 164 -12.51 35.75 5.31
C ASP A 164 -11.24 36.22 4.58
N PHE A 165 -10.91 35.57 3.46
CA PHE A 165 -9.66 35.80 2.71
C PHE A 165 -9.47 37.27 2.28
N GLN A 166 -10.53 37.96 1.86
CA GLN A 166 -10.45 39.36 1.37
C GLN A 166 -10.03 40.33 2.47
N SER A 167 -10.62 40.20 3.66
CA SER A 167 -10.31 41.04 4.82
C SER A 167 -8.89 40.79 5.34
N CYS A 168 -8.43 39.54 5.30
CA CYS A 168 -7.07 39.19 5.73
C CYS A 168 -5.99 39.93 4.92
N ALA A 169 -6.17 40.06 3.60
CA ALA A 169 -5.24 40.83 2.78
C ALA A 169 -5.31 42.34 3.08
N ALA A 170 -6.51 42.89 3.30
CA ALA A 170 -6.67 44.32 3.56
C ALA A 170 -6.11 44.78 4.91
N VAL A 171 -6.24 43.97 5.98
CA VAL A 171 -5.68 44.35 7.30
C VAL A 171 -4.15 44.46 7.27
N ARG A 172 -3.48 43.74 6.36
CA ARG A 172 -2.04 43.84 6.17
C ARG A 172 -1.64 45.19 5.58
N GLU A 173 -2.32 45.63 4.52
CA GLU A 173 -2.07 46.94 3.89
C GLU A 173 -2.37 48.12 4.85
N LEU A 174 -3.25 47.90 5.83
CA LEU A 174 -3.59 48.86 6.88
C LEU A 174 -2.66 48.81 8.10
N ASN A 175 -1.55 48.06 8.05
CA ASN A 175 -0.54 47.95 9.10
C ASN A 175 -1.12 47.58 10.49
N VAL A 176 -1.94 46.52 10.53
CA VAL A 176 -2.62 46.07 11.77
C VAL A 176 -1.69 45.49 12.84
N ILE A 177 -0.46 45.09 12.49
CA ILE A 177 0.43 44.34 13.39
C ILE A 177 0.86 45.15 14.62
N PRO A 178 1.41 46.38 14.50
CA PRO A 178 1.82 47.15 15.68
C PRO A 178 0.67 47.41 16.67
N PRO A 179 -0.55 47.80 16.24
CA PRO A 179 -1.71 47.88 17.13
C PRO A 179 -2.01 46.56 17.87
N LEU A 180 -2.00 45.42 17.17
CA LEU A 180 -2.25 44.12 17.79
C LEU A 180 -1.17 43.76 18.82
N LEU A 181 0.10 44.05 18.54
CA LEU A 181 1.20 43.83 19.48
C LEU A 181 1.09 44.71 20.73
N GLU A 182 0.52 45.90 20.63
CA GLU A 182 0.26 46.75 21.79
C GLU A 182 -0.86 46.17 22.68
N LEU A 183 -1.91 45.60 22.07
CA LEU A 183 -2.98 44.92 22.81
C LEU A 183 -2.50 43.72 23.63
N LEU A 184 -1.41 43.07 23.22
CA LEU A 184 -0.77 41.99 24.00
C LEU A 184 -0.25 42.46 25.37
N LYS A 185 -0.09 43.77 25.57
CA LYS A 185 0.32 44.37 26.86
C LYS A 185 -0.85 44.80 27.72
N SER A 186 -2.10 44.59 27.27
CA SER A 186 -3.31 44.97 28.00
C SER A 186 -3.39 44.27 29.37
N GLU A 187 -3.98 44.92 30.37
CA GLU A 187 -4.23 44.28 31.68
C GLU A 187 -5.36 43.24 31.63
N TYR A 188 -6.11 43.17 30.51
CA TYR A 188 -7.28 42.31 30.34
C TYR A 188 -6.96 41.09 29.47
N PRO A 189 -6.96 39.86 30.03
CA PRO A 189 -6.63 38.63 29.28
C PRO A 189 -7.53 38.38 28.07
N VAL A 190 -8.80 38.79 28.11
CA VAL A 190 -9.73 38.64 26.97
C VAL A 190 -9.26 39.43 25.74
N ILE A 191 -8.67 40.61 25.93
CA ILE A 191 -8.14 41.46 24.86
C ILE A 191 -6.88 40.81 24.28
N GLN A 192 -5.97 40.34 25.14
CA GLN A 192 -4.78 39.62 24.72
C GLN A 192 -5.14 38.37 23.90
N LEU A 193 -6.14 37.60 24.36
CA LEU A 193 -6.60 36.39 23.68
C LEU A 193 -7.13 36.69 22.27
N LEU A 194 -7.99 37.71 22.13
CA LEU A 194 -8.52 38.11 20.83
C LEU A 194 -7.43 38.65 19.90
N ALA A 195 -6.45 39.38 20.42
CA ALA A 195 -5.30 39.84 19.66
C ALA A 195 -4.45 38.65 19.16
N LEU A 196 -4.17 37.66 20.00
CA LEU A 196 -3.44 36.44 19.61
C LEU A 196 -4.20 35.63 18.56
N LYS A 197 -5.50 35.42 18.74
CA LYS A 197 -6.35 34.74 17.74
C LYS A 197 -6.37 35.47 16.40
N THR A 198 -6.39 36.79 16.43
CA THR A 198 -6.29 37.61 15.20
C THR A 198 -4.94 37.39 14.54
N LEU A 199 -3.84 37.50 15.30
CA LEU A 199 -2.47 37.24 14.84
C LEU A 199 -2.30 35.82 14.27
N GLU A 200 -2.93 34.82 14.88
CA GLU A 200 -2.86 33.42 14.44
C GLU A 200 -3.46 33.24 13.04
N VAL A 201 -4.61 33.87 12.79
CA VAL A 201 -5.27 33.80 11.48
C VAL A 201 -4.43 34.50 10.41
N ILE A 202 -3.95 35.71 10.68
CA ILE A 202 -3.21 36.50 9.68
C ILE A 202 -1.77 35.99 9.44
N SER A 203 -1.13 35.38 10.45
CA SER A 203 0.25 34.85 10.34
C SER A 203 0.38 33.60 9.47
N LYS A 204 -0.73 33.04 8.98
CA LYS A 204 -0.70 31.99 7.94
C LYS A 204 -0.10 32.52 6.63
N ASP A 205 -0.23 33.82 6.37
CA ASP A 205 0.40 34.50 5.23
C ASP A 205 1.87 34.81 5.50
N THR A 206 2.73 34.57 4.50
CA THR A 206 4.19 34.72 4.63
C THR A 206 4.61 36.16 4.87
N GLU A 207 4.00 37.14 4.18
CA GLU A 207 4.36 38.55 4.33
C GLU A 207 4.05 39.05 5.75
N THR A 208 2.91 38.62 6.29
CA THR A 208 2.51 38.96 7.66
C THR A 208 3.51 38.43 8.69
N ARG A 209 4.11 37.25 8.49
CA ARG A 209 5.16 36.73 9.37
C ARG A 209 6.42 37.58 9.34
N ILE A 210 6.82 38.05 8.15
CA ILE A 210 7.98 38.93 7.98
C ILE A 210 7.74 40.24 8.73
N THR A 211 6.60 40.90 8.50
CA THR A 211 6.26 42.15 9.18
C THR A 211 6.14 41.97 10.69
N LEU A 212 5.66 40.81 11.17
CA LEU A 212 5.65 40.48 12.60
C LEU A 212 7.07 40.40 13.18
N GLY A 213 8.02 39.80 12.44
CA GLY A 213 9.44 39.76 12.80
C GLY A 213 10.07 41.17 12.88
N GLU A 214 9.83 42.01 11.87
CA GLU A 214 10.34 43.40 11.81
C GLU A 214 9.85 44.26 12.99
N ASN A 215 8.62 44.02 13.45
CA ASN A 215 8.01 44.75 14.56
C ASN A 215 8.31 44.14 15.95
N LYS A 216 9.33 43.26 16.06
CA LYS A 216 9.69 42.56 17.31
C LYS A 216 8.53 41.74 17.90
N GLY A 217 7.62 41.27 17.06
CA GLY A 217 6.47 40.47 17.50
C GLY A 217 6.89 39.16 18.17
N LEU A 218 7.98 38.55 17.71
CA LEU A 218 8.53 37.31 18.29
C LEU A 218 8.95 37.49 19.75
N GLU A 219 9.59 38.63 20.08
CA GLU A 219 9.98 38.96 21.46
C GLU A 219 8.74 39.14 22.35
N CYS A 220 7.68 39.76 21.81
CA CYS A 220 6.41 39.94 22.53
C CYS A 220 5.74 38.60 22.81
N LEU A 221 5.70 37.69 21.84
CA LEU A 221 5.13 36.35 21.99
C LEU A 221 5.92 35.51 23.00
N LEU A 222 7.25 35.53 22.94
CA LEU A 222 8.09 34.85 23.94
C LEU A 222 7.87 35.39 25.35
N LYS A 223 7.66 36.71 25.50
CA LYS A 223 7.35 37.32 26.80
C LYS A 223 6.01 36.84 27.37
N ILE A 224 5.01 36.55 26.53
CA ILE A 224 3.75 35.93 26.98
C ILE A 224 4.01 34.52 27.50
N LEU A 225 4.90 33.75 26.88
CA LEU A 225 5.25 32.41 27.39
C LEU A 225 6.04 32.45 28.70
N GLU A 226 6.68 33.58 29.04
CA GLU A 226 7.38 33.76 30.33
C GLU A 226 6.40 34.04 31.50
N THR A 227 5.11 34.33 31.24
CA THR A 227 4.12 34.51 32.32
C THR A 227 3.68 33.17 32.89
N ASN A 228 3.56 33.05 34.22
CA ASN A 228 3.14 31.80 34.87
C ASN A 228 1.61 31.59 34.89
N GLU A 229 0.86 32.54 34.34
CA GLU A 229 -0.60 32.58 34.39
C GLU A 229 -1.17 32.59 32.96
N PHE A 230 -2.42 32.11 32.82
CA PHE A 230 -3.22 32.09 31.59
C PHE A 230 -2.75 31.10 30.50
N ASN A 231 -2.91 29.80 30.77
CA ASN A 231 -2.60 28.72 29.83
C ASN A 231 -3.23 28.91 28.43
N ASP A 232 -4.43 29.49 28.35
CA ASP A 232 -5.12 29.76 27.08
C ASP A 232 -4.33 30.75 26.21
N LEU A 233 -3.68 31.74 26.82
CA LEU A 233 -2.82 32.69 26.11
C LEU A 233 -1.54 32.03 25.61
N HIS A 234 -0.94 31.13 26.39
CA HIS A 234 0.24 30.38 25.96
C HIS A 234 -0.05 29.52 24.75
N VAL A 235 -1.23 28.87 24.74
CA VAL A 235 -1.68 28.06 23.60
C VAL A 235 -1.77 28.90 22.33
N GLU A 236 -2.45 30.05 22.38
CA GLU A 236 -2.59 30.91 21.19
C GLU A 236 -1.26 31.56 20.79
N ALA A 237 -0.42 31.96 21.75
CA ALA A 237 0.90 32.49 21.46
C ALA A 237 1.81 31.45 20.77
N LEU A 238 1.73 30.18 21.19
CA LEU A 238 2.42 29.08 20.52
C LEU A 238 1.88 28.81 19.11
N ALA A 239 0.59 29.01 18.87
CA ALA A 239 0.01 28.85 17.54
C ALA A 239 0.55 29.93 16.58
N VAL A 240 0.62 31.19 17.02
CA VAL A 240 1.24 32.28 16.25
C VAL A 240 2.73 32.00 16.01
N LEU A 241 3.48 31.64 17.06
CA LEU A 241 4.90 31.27 16.93
C LEU A 241 5.07 30.09 15.98
N GLY A 242 4.21 29.09 16.04
CA GLY A 242 4.28 27.93 15.16
C GLY A 242 4.13 28.26 13.68
N ASN A 243 3.26 29.20 13.33
CA ASN A 243 3.21 29.75 11.98
C ASN A 243 4.53 30.48 11.64
N CYS A 244 5.09 31.25 12.56
CA CYS A 244 6.39 31.92 12.42
C CYS A 244 7.56 30.97 12.20
N LEU A 245 7.56 29.78 12.80
CA LEU A 245 8.64 28.81 12.65
C LEU A 245 8.75 28.23 11.23
N GLU A 246 7.70 28.33 10.40
CA GLU A 246 7.73 27.89 9.00
C GLU A 246 8.57 28.80 8.10
N ASP A 247 8.95 30.00 8.56
CA ASP A 247 9.82 30.90 7.83
C ASP A 247 11.28 30.73 8.28
N VAL A 248 12.16 30.38 7.33
CA VAL A 248 13.58 30.12 7.59
C VAL A 248 14.27 31.34 8.22
N HIS A 249 13.98 32.55 7.72
CA HIS A 249 14.62 33.77 8.21
C HIS A 249 14.21 34.08 9.65
N THR A 250 12.93 33.95 9.95
CA THR A 250 12.34 34.10 11.28
C THR A 250 12.95 33.10 12.27
N LEU A 251 13.11 31.83 11.86
CA LEU A 251 13.72 30.81 12.69
C LEU A 251 15.20 31.09 12.97
N GLN A 252 15.96 31.55 11.96
CA GLN A 252 17.36 31.99 12.13
C GLN A 252 17.48 33.16 13.11
N GLN A 253 16.57 34.13 13.03
CA GLN A 253 16.53 35.25 13.97
C GLN A 253 16.23 34.77 15.41
N LEU A 254 15.28 33.83 15.58
CA LEU A 254 14.98 33.21 16.88
C LEU A 254 16.17 32.41 17.43
N GLN A 255 16.92 31.74 16.57
CA GLN A 255 18.13 31.04 16.95
C GLN A 255 19.21 32.01 17.45
N GLN A 256 19.51 33.06 16.67
CA GLN A 256 20.53 34.06 17.01
C GLN A 256 20.21 34.84 18.29
N THR A 257 18.93 35.07 18.58
CA THR A 257 18.47 35.75 19.80
C THR A 257 18.35 34.80 21.00
N GLY A 258 18.56 33.49 20.82
CA GLY A 258 18.34 32.46 21.84
C GLY A 258 16.86 32.23 22.18
N GLY A 259 15.94 32.81 21.40
CA GLY A 259 14.50 32.66 21.57
C GLY A 259 14.02 31.23 21.33
N LEU A 260 14.61 30.51 20.37
CA LEU A 260 14.28 29.11 20.11
C LEU A 260 14.63 28.21 21.31
N LYS A 261 15.80 28.40 21.92
CA LYS A 261 16.19 27.68 23.14
C LYS A 261 15.25 27.96 24.31
N LYS A 262 14.83 29.22 24.49
CA LYS A 262 13.83 29.60 25.49
C LYS A 262 12.50 28.88 25.26
N LEU A 263 12.01 28.87 24.01
CA LEU A 263 10.78 28.17 23.63
C LEU A 263 10.85 26.68 24.00
N LEU A 264 11.93 25.99 23.62
CA LEU A 264 12.11 24.58 23.91
C LEU A 264 12.18 24.29 25.42
N SER A 265 12.84 25.18 26.18
CA SER A 265 12.90 25.05 27.64
C SER A 265 11.52 25.23 28.31
N PHE A 266 10.71 26.18 27.82
CA PHE A 266 9.35 26.40 28.32
C PHE A 266 8.47 25.16 28.08
N VAL A 267 8.55 24.59 26.87
CA VAL A 267 7.79 23.39 26.51
C VAL A 267 8.16 22.19 27.37
N GLY A 268 9.46 21.98 27.62
CA GLY A 268 9.94 20.88 28.45
C GLY A 268 9.58 20.99 29.94
N VAL A 269 9.44 22.22 30.46
CA VAL A 269 9.08 22.47 31.88
C VAL A 269 7.57 22.58 32.09
N SER A 270 6.81 22.92 31.05
CA SER A 270 5.35 23.05 31.15
C SER A 270 4.71 21.76 31.67
N THR A 271 3.67 21.90 32.49
CA THR A 271 2.86 20.78 32.99
C THR A 271 1.53 20.65 32.24
N VAL A 272 1.29 21.52 31.25
CA VAL A 272 0.03 21.59 30.51
C VAL A 272 0.16 20.84 29.19
N PRO A 273 -0.57 19.72 29.00
CA PRO A 273 -0.45 18.91 27.80
C PRO A 273 -0.77 19.66 26.50
N ASP A 274 -1.72 20.61 26.52
CA ASP A 274 -2.06 21.37 25.31
C ASP A 274 -0.93 22.28 24.82
N ILE A 275 -0.14 22.84 25.74
CA ILE A 275 1.06 23.64 25.41
C ILE A 275 2.10 22.73 24.73
N GLN A 276 2.37 21.56 25.32
CA GLN A 276 3.33 20.60 24.79
C GLN A 276 2.92 20.03 23.43
N LYS A 277 1.64 19.67 23.29
CA LYS A 277 1.04 19.20 22.04
C LYS A 277 1.17 20.24 20.94
N ASN A 278 0.80 21.49 21.21
CA ASN A 278 0.84 22.55 20.20
C ASN A 278 2.27 22.94 19.81
N ALA A 279 3.21 22.91 20.76
CA ALA A 279 4.62 23.11 20.45
C ALA A 279 5.19 21.99 19.56
N ALA A 280 4.89 20.73 19.86
CA ALA A 280 5.30 19.61 19.01
C ALA A 280 4.68 19.70 17.60
N LYS A 281 3.40 20.08 17.49
CA LYS A 281 2.75 20.34 16.19
C LYS A 281 3.41 21.48 15.41
N ALA A 282 3.76 22.57 16.08
CA ALA A 282 4.48 23.68 15.48
C ALA A 282 5.84 23.25 14.92
N ILE A 283 6.59 22.45 15.69
CA ILE A 283 7.86 21.86 15.24
C ILE A 283 7.64 20.93 14.04
N ALA A 284 6.63 20.06 14.09
CA ALA A 284 6.31 19.15 12.98
C ALA A 284 5.99 19.90 11.68
N LYS A 285 5.22 20.99 11.77
CA LYS A 285 4.87 21.85 10.63
C LYS A 285 6.10 22.56 10.06
N ALA A 286 6.96 23.11 10.92
CA ALA A 286 8.18 23.78 10.49
C ALA A 286 9.19 22.80 9.86
N ALA A 287 9.26 21.56 10.36
CA ALA A 287 10.20 20.53 9.92
C ALA A 287 9.97 20.00 8.49
N TYR A 288 8.94 20.44 7.76
CA TYR A 288 8.80 20.10 6.34
C TYR A 288 9.87 20.76 5.45
N ASP A 289 10.43 21.90 5.88
CA ASP A 289 11.53 22.55 5.16
C ASP A 289 12.90 21.99 5.58
N SER A 290 13.76 21.72 4.60
CA SER A 290 15.06 21.09 4.83
C SER A 290 16.07 21.96 5.59
N GLU A 291 15.99 23.29 5.45
CA GLU A 291 16.88 24.22 6.14
C GLU A 291 16.44 24.42 7.58
N ILE A 292 15.12 24.51 7.81
CA ILE A 292 14.54 24.53 9.16
C ILE A 292 14.99 23.31 9.96
N ARG A 293 14.95 22.10 9.38
CA ARG A 293 15.42 20.88 10.06
C ARG A 293 16.87 20.98 10.54
N LYS A 294 17.75 21.68 9.82
CA LYS A 294 19.14 21.88 10.24
C LYS A 294 19.23 22.80 11.45
N ILE A 295 18.50 23.92 11.42
CA ILE A 295 18.44 24.88 12.53
C ILE A 295 17.87 24.21 13.79
N LEU A 296 16.78 23.45 13.65
CA LEU A 296 16.20 22.69 14.76
C LEU A 296 17.16 21.63 15.33
N HIS A 297 17.96 20.98 14.48
CA HIS A 297 18.99 20.04 14.92
C HIS A 297 20.11 20.73 15.71
N GLU A 298 20.57 21.91 15.26
CA GLU A 298 21.61 22.69 15.95
C GLU A 298 21.18 23.11 17.37
N GLU A 299 19.88 23.30 17.59
CA GLU A 299 19.28 23.61 18.91
C GLU A 299 18.88 22.36 19.71
N GLU A 300 19.29 21.16 19.29
CA GLU A 300 19.02 19.88 19.96
C GLU A 300 17.53 19.59 20.21
N VAL A 301 16.66 19.99 19.27
CA VAL A 301 15.20 19.78 19.36
C VAL A 301 14.84 18.30 19.55
N GLU A 302 15.69 17.38 19.08
CA GLU A 302 15.48 15.94 19.24
C GLU A 302 15.36 15.53 20.71
N LYS A 303 16.16 16.12 21.61
CA LYS A 303 16.07 15.82 23.05
C LYS A 303 14.73 16.25 23.64
N CYS A 304 14.22 17.41 23.22
CA CYS A 304 12.92 17.91 23.64
C CYS A 304 11.81 16.96 23.17
N LEU A 305 11.81 16.58 21.89
CA LEU A 305 10.80 15.67 21.34
C LEU A 305 10.82 14.28 21.97
N ILE A 306 12.00 13.73 22.29
CA ILE A 306 12.12 12.45 23.01
C ILE A 306 11.50 12.56 24.41
N ASN A 307 11.78 13.62 25.15
CA ASN A 307 11.18 13.83 26.48
C ASN A 307 9.64 13.94 26.40
N LEU A 308 9.10 14.53 25.32
CA LEU A 308 7.65 14.62 25.12
C LEU A 308 6.99 13.25 24.88
N LEU A 309 7.72 12.23 24.40
CA LEU A 309 7.18 10.87 24.26
C LEU A 309 6.91 10.19 25.62
N GLU A 310 7.64 10.59 26.67
CA GLU A 310 7.52 10.02 28.02
C GLU A 310 6.35 10.61 28.82
N ILE A 311 5.75 11.70 28.31
CA ILE A 311 4.63 12.37 28.97
C ILE A 311 3.37 11.53 28.81
N ASP A 312 2.68 11.27 29.92
CA ASP A 312 1.46 10.47 29.93
C ASP A 312 0.23 11.22 29.41
N ASN A 313 0.28 11.58 28.12
CA ASN A 313 -0.83 12.17 27.38
C ASN A 313 -0.76 11.75 25.92
N ASP A 314 -1.81 11.10 25.43
CA ASP A 314 -1.87 10.58 24.06
C ASP A 314 -1.70 11.67 23.01
N GLY A 315 -2.30 12.86 23.22
CA GLY A 315 -2.18 13.98 22.29
C GLY A 315 -0.74 14.50 22.17
N VAL A 316 0.00 14.53 23.28
CA VAL A 316 1.42 14.92 23.30
C VAL A 316 2.27 13.85 22.61
N LYS A 317 2.07 12.56 22.95
CA LYS A 317 2.78 11.44 22.32
C LYS A 317 2.60 11.44 20.80
N VAL A 318 1.36 11.60 20.32
CA VAL A 318 1.05 11.69 18.88
C VAL A 318 1.76 12.87 18.23
N ALA A 319 1.67 14.07 18.80
CA ALA A 319 2.30 15.25 18.22
C ALA A 319 3.84 15.15 18.21
N ALA A 320 4.43 14.59 19.27
CA ALA A 320 5.86 14.34 19.35
C ALA A 320 6.32 13.31 18.30
N SER A 321 5.63 12.18 18.16
CA SER A 321 5.93 11.19 17.12
C SER A 321 5.81 11.76 15.70
N GLN A 322 4.81 12.61 15.44
CA GLN A 322 4.66 13.32 14.16
C GLN A 322 5.84 14.28 13.89
N ALA A 323 6.26 15.04 14.91
CA ALA A 323 7.41 15.92 14.80
C ALA A 323 8.71 15.15 14.55
N ILE A 324 8.91 14.03 15.24
CA ILE A 324 10.05 13.13 15.01
C ILE A 324 10.02 12.64 13.56
N SER A 325 8.88 12.14 13.10
CA SER A 325 8.70 11.65 11.72
C SER A 325 9.13 12.69 10.66
N ALA A 326 8.72 13.96 10.83
CA ALA A 326 9.09 15.05 9.93
C ALA A 326 10.60 15.41 10.03
N MET A 327 11.16 15.43 11.23
CA MET A 327 12.59 15.73 11.47
C MET A 327 13.52 14.67 10.88
N CYS A 328 13.07 13.42 10.71
CA CYS A 328 13.90 12.30 10.27
C CYS A 328 14.38 12.37 8.82
N GLU A 329 13.85 13.27 7.99
CA GLU A 329 14.43 13.51 6.66
C GLU A 329 15.86 14.08 6.76
N ASN A 330 16.22 14.71 7.88
CA ASN A 330 17.60 15.10 8.16
C ASN A 330 18.41 13.91 8.71
N SER A 331 19.52 13.56 8.06
CA SER A 331 20.37 12.43 8.44
C SER A 331 20.96 12.55 9.85
N ALA A 332 21.25 13.77 10.32
CA ALA A 332 21.80 13.99 11.66
C ALA A 332 20.73 13.77 12.75
N SER A 333 19.53 14.33 12.57
CA SER A 333 18.37 14.09 13.42
C SER A 333 17.97 12.61 13.45
N LYS A 334 17.96 11.95 12.28
CA LYS A 334 17.70 10.50 12.17
C LYS A 334 18.65 9.66 13.03
N ARG A 335 19.92 10.05 13.13
CA ARG A 335 20.92 9.41 14.00
C ARG A 335 20.68 9.74 15.48
N ALA A 336 20.36 11.00 15.79
CA ALA A 336 20.11 11.45 17.16
C ALA A 336 18.91 10.72 17.80
N PHE A 337 17.81 10.57 17.07
CA PHE A 337 16.65 9.79 17.51
C PHE A 337 16.94 8.30 17.67
N GLY A 338 17.91 7.75 16.91
CA GLY A 338 18.24 6.33 16.97
C GLY A 338 18.65 5.83 18.36
N LEU A 339 19.35 6.68 19.14
CA LEU A 339 19.92 6.27 20.44
C LEU A 339 18.89 6.19 21.58
N GLN A 340 17.91 7.09 21.61
CA GLN A 340 16.95 7.21 22.73
C GLN A 340 15.50 7.30 22.28
N GLY A 341 15.23 7.80 21.07
CA GLY A 341 13.87 7.91 20.54
C GLY A 341 13.29 6.59 20.08
N ILE A 342 14.09 5.72 19.43
CA ILE A 342 13.60 4.41 18.94
C ILE A 342 13.06 3.52 20.07
N PRO A 343 13.77 3.31 21.20
CA PRO A 343 13.22 2.52 22.31
C PRO A 343 11.88 3.05 22.83
N GLN A 344 11.74 4.37 22.97
CA GLN A 344 10.48 5.00 23.39
C GLN A 344 9.36 4.77 22.37
N LEU A 345 9.64 4.96 21.07
CA LEU A 345 8.65 4.70 20.01
C LEU A 345 8.22 3.23 19.93
N VAL A 346 9.14 2.29 20.17
CA VAL A 346 8.82 0.86 20.24
C VAL A 346 7.89 0.56 21.40
N GLN A 347 8.11 1.17 22.58
CA GLN A 347 7.22 1.04 23.72
C GLN A 347 5.80 1.53 23.39
N LEU A 348 5.67 2.63 22.64
CA LEU A 348 4.38 3.20 22.23
C LEU A 348 3.55 2.29 21.31
N LEU A 349 4.15 1.31 20.64
CA LEU A 349 3.42 0.31 19.84
C LEU A 349 2.48 -0.56 20.70
N ASN A 350 2.74 -0.66 22.00
CA ASN A 350 1.92 -1.38 22.97
C ASN A 350 0.90 -0.48 23.70
N SER A 351 0.73 0.78 23.28
CA SER A 351 -0.27 1.69 23.85
C SER A 351 -1.70 1.16 23.67
N ASP A 352 -2.67 1.56 24.50
CA ASP A 352 -4.08 1.26 24.24
C ASP A 352 -4.69 2.18 23.16
N SER A 353 -4.04 3.30 22.86
CA SER A 353 -4.49 4.28 21.88
C SER A 353 -3.99 3.94 20.47
N GLU A 354 -4.91 3.64 19.56
CA GLU A 354 -4.61 3.36 18.15
C GLU A 354 -3.97 4.57 17.44
N GLU A 355 -4.30 5.80 17.84
CA GLU A 355 -3.67 7.02 17.31
C GLU A 355 -2.20 7.12 17.70
N VAL A 356 -1.86 6.75 18.95
CA VAL A 356 -0.48 6.71 19.43
C VAL A 356 0.32 5.64 18.71
N LYS A 357 -0.25 4.44 18.52
CA LYS A 357 0.41 3.35 17.76
C LYS A 357 0.71 3.78 16.33
N GLU A 358 -0.28 4.35 15.64
CA GLU A 358 -0.14 4.83 14.26
C GLU A 358 0.98 5.87 14.16
N ALA A 359 0.95 6.90 15.01
CA ALA A 359 1.98 7.94 14.99
C ALA A 359 3.38 7.38 15.29
N ALA A 360 3.50 6.44 16.23
CA ALA A 360 4.75 5.81 16.59
C ALA A 360 5.32 4.95 15.44
N VAL A 361 4.49 4.10 14.81
CA VAL A 361 4.94 3.26 13.70
C VAL A 361 5.26 4.08 12.44
N THR A 362 4.54 5.18 12.19
CA THR A 362 4.87 6.14 11.12
C THR A 362 6.25 6.76 11.34
N ALA A 363 6.56 7.18 12.57
CA ALA A 363 7.89 7.70 12.91
C ALA A 363 8.99 6.64 12.72
N LEU A 364 8.74 5.39 13.15
CA LEU A 364 9.66 4.27 12.97
C LEU A 364 9.91 3.93 11.49
N ALA A 365 8.88 4.01 10.64
CA ALA A 365 9.02 3.76 9.20
C ALA A 365 10.01 4.75 8.57
N ASN A 366 9.92 6.03 8.93
CA ASN A 366 10.81 7.08 8.44
C ASN A 366 12.22 7.03 9.07
N LEU A 367 12.31 6.67 10.34
CA LEU A 367 13.59 6.48 11.06
C LEU A 367 14.42 5.31 10.49
N THR A 368 13.76 4.22 10.10
CA THR A 368 14.42 3.01 9.58
C THR A 368 14.70 3.08 8.08
N ALA A 369 14.01 3.96 7.34
CA ALA A 369 14.23 4.15 5.91
C ALA A 369 15.69 4.50 5.60
N ALA A 370 16.34 3.64 4.82
CA ALA A 370 17.75 3.73 4.43
C ALA A 370 18.73 3.94 5.61
N SER A 371 18.41 3.40 6.79
CA SER A 371 19.23 3.54 8.00
C SER A 371 19.46 2.21 8.72
N PRO A 372 20.53 1.47 8.33
CA PRO A 372 20.95 0.24 8.99
C PRO A 372 21.06 0.31 10.52
N GLY A 373 21.69 1.37 11.04
CA GLY A 373 21.87 1.55 12.47
C GLY A 373 20.56 1.66 13.23
N ASN A 374 19.58 2.37 12.66
CA ASN A 374 18.26 2.49 13.26
C ASN A 374 17.45 1.19 13.13
N ALA A 375 17.62 0.43 12.05
CA ALA A 375 17.02 -0.89 11.92
C ALA A 375 17.52 -1.84 13.02
N SER A 376 18.83 -1.83 13.31
CA SER A 376 19.39 -2.58 14.44
C SER A 376 18.85 -2.08 15.79
N ALA A 377 18.74 -0.76 15.99
CA ALA A 377 18.20 -0.20 17.23
C ALA A 377 16.75 -0.62 17.50
N VAL A 378 15.90 -0.75 16.46
CA VAL A 378 14.53 -1.27 16.60
C VAL A 378 14.55 -2.73 17.07
N ALA A 379 15.46 -3.55 16.53
CA ALA A 379 15.60 -4.94 16.93
C ALA A 379 16.16 -5.09 18.36
N GLU A 380 17.14 -4.26 18.73
CA GLU A 380 17.71 -4.20 20.08
C GLU A 380 16.69 -3.74 21.14
N ALA A 381 15.73 -2.90 20.74
CA ALA A 381 14.61 -2.48 21.56
C ALA A 381 13.44 -3.48 21.59
N GLU A 382 13.64 -4.71 21.11
CA GLU A 382 12.62 -5.78 21.06
C GLU A 382 11.37 -5.41 20.24
N GLY A 383 11.52 -4.55 19.22
CA GLY A 383 10.40 -4.02 18.44
C GLY A 383 9.81 -4.97 17.38
N ILE A 384 10.47 -6.09 17.07
CA ILE A 384 10.04 -7.00 15.98
C ILE A 384 8.65 -7.60 16.25
N GLU A 385 8.42 -8.17 17.42
CA GLU A 385 7.14 -8.81 17.75
C GLU A 385 5.98 -7.79 17.86
N PRO A 386 6.12 -6.62 18.52
CA PRO A 386 5.13 -5.55 18.46
C PRO A 386 4.78 -5.10 17.03
N LEU A 387 5.77 -5.01 16.13
CA LEU A 387 5.54 -4.65 14.73
C LEU A 387 4.78 -5.74 13.97
N VAL A 388 5.09 -7.02 14.18
CA VAL A 388 4.34 -8.13 13.61
C VAL A 388 2.88 -8.13 14.10
N ASN A 389 2.66 -7.86 15.39
CA ASN A 389 1.32 -7.72 15.95
C ASN A 389 0.55 -6.53 15.35
N THR A 390 1.25 -5.42 15.05
CA THR A 390 0.66 -4.22 14.44
C THR A 390 0.15 -4.47 13.01
N LEU A 391 0.57 -5.55 12.34
CA LEU A 391 -0.01 -5.95 11.05
C LEU A 391 -1.51 -6.31 11.13
N ASN A 392 -2.02 -6.57 12.34
CA ASN A 392 -3.44 -6.82 12.62
C ASN A 392 -4.14 -5.64 13.31
N ALA A 393 -3.56 -4.43 13.26
CA ALA A 393 -4.16 -3.22 13.83
C ALA A 393 -5.45 -2.80 13.08
N GLN A 394 -6.27 -1.95 13.71
CA GLN A 394 -7.53 -1.50 13.11
C GLN A 394 -7.34 -0.42 12.05
N ARG A 395 -6.23 0.33 12.13
CA ARG A 395 -5.95 1.48 11.26
C ARG A 395 -5.03 1.06 10.11
N ASP A 396 -5.48 1.28 8.88
CA ASP A 396 -4.76 0.93 7.66
C ASP A 396 -3.34 1.55 7.60
N GLU A 397 -3.18 2.80 8.02
CA GLU A 397 -1.88 3.48 7.98
C GLU A 397 -0.88 2.82 8.95
N ALA A 398 -1.33 2.40 10.14
CA ALA A 398 -0.49 1.65 11.07
C ALA A 398 -0.02 0.31 10.47
N VAL A 399 -0.93 -0.43 9.81
CA VAL A 399 -0.60 -1.71 9.15
C VAL A 399 0.40 -1.50 8.00
N ALA A 400 0.18 -0.51 7.15
CA ALA A 400 1.07 -0.22 6.01
C ALA A 400 2.47 0.21 6.47
N ASN A 401 2.55 1.02 7.54
CA ASN A 401 3.81 1.46 8.12
C ASN A 401 4.52 0.34 8.88
N ALA A 402 3.80 -0.55 9.57
CA ALA A 402 4.39 -1.74 10.20
C ALA A 402 5.05 -2.65 9.15
N ALA A 403 4.35 -2.95 8.05
CA ALA A 403 4.93 -3.69 6.92
C ALA A 403 6.17 -2.99 6.36
N THR A 404 6.14 -1.66 6.25
CA THR A 404 7.28 -0.87 5.78
C THR A 404 8.48 -0.96 6.71
N VAL A 405 8.29 -0.81 8.03
CA VAL A 405 9.37 -0.97 9.03
C VAL A 405 9.98 -2.37 8.93
N LEU A 406 9.16 -3.42 8.91
CA LEU A 406 9.63 -4.80 8.80
C LEU A 406 10.45 -5.00 7.51
N THR A 407 10.03 -4.45 6.37
CA THR A 407 10.82 -4.52 5.13
C THR A 407 12.14 -3.74 5.18
N ASN A 408 12.16 -2.60 5.88
CA ASN A 408 13.41 -1.83 6.08
C ASN A 408 14.40 -2.65 6.91
N LEU A 409 13.94 -3.30 7.99
CA LEU A 409 14.77 -4.20 8.80
C LEU A 409 15.26 -5.41 8.01
N ALA A 410 14.41 -5.97 7.15
CA ALA A 410 14.72 -7.13 6.31
C ALA A 410 15.84 -6.87 5.29
N THR A 411 16.30 -5.64 5.10
CA THR A 411 17.51 -5.36 4.29
C THR A 411 18.76 -5.99 4.90
N HIS A 412 18.76 -6.24 6.22
CA HIS A 412 19.77 -7.02 6.92
C HIS A 412 19.36 -8.49 7.01
N GLU A 413 20.21 -9.39 6.48
CA GLU A 413 19.94 -10.83 6.43
C GLU A 413 19.65 -11.43 7.82
N LEU A 414 20.43 -11.06 8.85
CA LEU A 414 20.22 -11.54 10.22
C LEU A 414 18.85 -11.14 10.78
N LEU A 415 18.45 -9.88 10.59
CA LEU A 415 17.14 -9.40 11.05
C LEU A 415 16.00 -10.02 10.26
N ARG A 416 16.19 -10.26 8.95
CA ARG A 416 15.21 -10.94 8.10
C ARG A 416 14.88 -12.33 8.66
N VAL A 417 15.90 -13.12 9.01
CA VAL A 417 15.71 -14.47 9.59
C VAL A 417 14.98 -14.39 10.93
N THR A 418 15.34 -13.43 11.79
CA THR A 418 14.63 -13.21 13.08
C THR A 418 13.15 -12.87 12.86
N ILE A 419 12.84 -11.96 11.93
CA ILE A 419 11.46 -11.56 11.62
C ILE A 419 10.66 -12.75 11.05
N GLN A 420 11.27 -13.58 10.21
CA GLN A 420 10.65 -14.82 9.72
C GLN A 420 10.33 -15.77 10.89
N GLY A 421 11.23 -15.91 11.85
CA GLY A 421 11.00 -16.70 13.07
C GLY A 421 9.82 -16.24 13.93
N CYS A 422 9.37 -14.98 13.77
CA CYS A 422 8.20 -14.43 14.45
C CYS A 422 6.86 -14.66 13.68
N GLY A 423 6.87 -15.38 12.56
CA GLY A 423 5.65 -15.71 11.81
C GLY A 423 5.10 -14.57 10.94
N VAL A 424 5.99 -13.72 10.40
CA VAL A 424 5.60 -12.56 9.58
C VAL A 424 4.80 -12.96 8.34
N MET A 425 5.10 -14.11 7.73
CA MET A 425 4.45 -14.55 6.48
C MET A 425 2.99 -14.93 6.72
N SER A 426 2.69 -15.55 7.87
CA SER A 426 1.33 -15.80 8.31
C SER A 426 0.60 -14.48 8.65
N ALA A 427 1.27 -13.55 9.33
CA ALA A 427 0.69 -12.26 9.71
C ALA A 427 0.34 -11.36 8.50
N LEU A 428 1.06 -11.51 7.37
CA LEU A 428 0.80 -10.75 6.14
C LEU A 428 -0.43 -11.23 5.36
N ALA A 429 -1.03 -12.39 5.69
CA ALA A 429 -2.14 -12.95 4.92
C ALA A 429 -3.41 -12.07 4.95
N GLU A 430 -3.74 -11.45 6.09
CA GLU A 430 -4.89 -10.54 6.23
C GLU A 430 -4.64 -9.16 5.56
N PRO A 431 -3.50 -8.48 5.76
CA PRO A 431 -3.17 -7.25 5.04
C PRO A 431 -3.28 -7.35 3.51
N LEU A 432 -2.96 -8.51 2.92
CA LEU A 432 -3.14 -8.73 1.47
C LEU A 432 -4.60 -8.66 1.01
N ARG A 433 -5.56 -8.96 1.91
CA ARG A 433 -7.02 -8.93 1.66
C ARG A 433 -7.66 -7.59 2.01
N SER A 434 -6.89 -6.61 2.51
CA SER A 434 -7.41 -5.27 2.85
C SER A 434 -8.07 -4.60 1.65
N THR A 435 -9.06 -3.74 1.88
CA THR A 435 -9.64 -2.88 0.85
C THR A 435 -8.77 -1.67 0.51
N ASN A 436 -7.75 -1.39 1.33
CA ASN A 436 -6.87 -0.23 1.16
C ASN A 436 -5.67 -0.57 0.26
N SER A 437 -5.54 0.17 -0.85
CA SER A 437 -4.46 -0.08 -1.80
C SER A 437 -3.05 0.15 -1.24
N GLN A 438 -2.89 1.04 -0.25
CA GLN A 438 -1.58 1.24 0.39
C GLN A 438 -1.19 0.02 1.23
N VAL A 439 -2.12 -0.50 2.04
CA VAL A 439 -1.91 -1.74 2.82
C VAL A 439 -1.57 -2.90 1.90
N GLN A 440 -2.38 -3.13 0.85
CA GLN A 440 -2.12 -4.18 -0.14
C GLN A 440 -0.74 -4.05 -0.80
N SER A 441 -0.35 -2.83 -1.19
CA SER A 441 0.93 -2.54 -1.83
C SER A 441 2.11 -2.88 -0.91
N LYS A 442 2.07 -2.42 0.35
CA LYS A 442 3.14 -2.65 1.33
C LYS A 442 3.18 -4.11 1.78
N ALA A 443 2.03 -4.75 1.97
CA ALA A 443 1.95 -6.17 2.31
C ALA A 443 2.53 -7.07 1.21
N ALA A 444 2.17 -6.83 -0.07
CA ALA A 444 2.75 -7.57 -1.19
C ALA A 444 4.26 -7.35 -1.31
N PHE A 445 4.74 -6.12 -1.08
CA PHE A 445 6.18 -5.84 -1.04
C PHE A 445 6.88 -6.57 0.12
N ALA A 446 6.24 -6.65 1.29
CA ALA A 446 6.75 -7.42 2.43
C ALA A 446 6.84 -8.91 2.13
N VAL A 447 5.82 -9.49 1.49
CA VAL A 447 5.89 -10.89 1.04
C VAL A 447 7.09 -11.13 0.11
N ALA A 448 7.37 -10.22 -0.81
CA ALA A 448 8.53 -10.34 -1.68
C ALA A 448 9.87 -10.26 -0.91
N ALA A 449 9.92 -9.49 0.17
CA ALA A 449 11.12 -9.34 1.00
C ALA A 449 11.39 -10.57 1.89
N PHE A 450 10.34 -11.27 2.32
CA PHE A 450 10.43 -12.41 3.24
C PHE A 450 10.28 -13.78 2.57
N GLY A 451 9.78 -13.87 1.33
CA GLY A 451 9.59 -15.12 0.58
C GLY A 451 10.87 -15.78 0.03
N CYS A 452 12.04 -15.50 0.61
CA CYS A 452 13.33 -15.91 0.07
C CYS A 452 13.61 -17.42 0.19
N ASP A 453 13.11 -18.09 1.23
CA ASP A 453 13.31 -19.53 1.48
C ASP A 453 12.01 -20.34 1.37
N ALA A 454 12.15 -21.67 1.35
CA ALA A 454 11.04 -22.58 1.15
C ALA A 454 10.08 -22.64 2.36
N ASP A 455 10.57 -22.37 3.57
CA ASP A 455 9.77 -22.40 4.79
C ASP A 455 8.84 -21.18 4.84
N ALA A 456 9.37 -19.99 4.54
CA ALA A 456 8.59 -18.76 4.44
C ALA A 456 7.49 -18.84 3.37
N ARG A 457 7.80 -19.40 2.19
CA ARG A 457 6.81 -19.63 1.13
C ARG A 457 5.74 -20.66 1.55
N THR A 458 6.15 -21.69 2.29
CA THR A 458 5.24 -22.68 2.87
C THR A 458 4.32 -22.08 3.93
N GLU A 459 4.83 -21.19 4.78
CA GLU A 459 4.05 -20.49 5.79
C GLU A 459 2.94 -19.63 5.16
N LEU A 460 3.28 -18.82 4.15
CA LEU A 460 2.30 -18.01 3.42
C LEU A 460 1.25 -18.88 2.70
N ARG A 461 1.66 -20.03 2.15
CA ARG A 461 0.75 -21.00 1.53
C ARG A 461 -0.24 -21.55 2.55
N ASN A 462 0.23 -21.97 3.71
CA ASN A 462 -0.61 -22.51 4.79
C ASN A 462 -1.58 -21.45 5.35
N ALA A 463 -1.18 -20.18 5.39
CA ALA A 463 -2.04 -19.06 5.79
C ALA A 463 -3.05 -18.63 4.70
N GLY A 464 -3.03 -19.26 3.51
CA GLY A 464 -3.91 -18.92 2.39
C GLY A 464 -3.58 -17.57 1.74
N GLY A 465 -2.36 -17.07 1.89
CA GLY A 465 -1.91 -15.79 1.33
C GLY A 465 -1.75 -15.81 -0.19
N LEU A 466 -1.47 -16.97 -0.79
CA LEU A 466 -1.29 -17.10 -2.25
C LEU A 466 -2.55 -16.72 -3.04
N ARG A 467 -3.75 -17.08 -2.55
CA ARG A 467 -5.00 -16.68 -3.20
C ARG A 467 -5.16 -15.17 -3.21
N ALA A 468 -4.87 -14.51 -2.08
CA ALA A 468 -4.93 -13.06 -1.99
C ALA A 468 -3.92 -12.40 -2.96
N LEU A 469 -2.70 -12.92 -3.07
CA LEU A 469 -1.72 -12.43 -4.05
C LEU A 469 -2.22 -12.51 -5.49
N VAL A 470 -2.85 -13.62 -5.86
CA VAL A 470 -3.42 -13.81 -7.21
C VAL A 470 -4.57 -12.84 -7.48
N GLU A 471 -5.41 -12.58 -6.47
CA GLU A 471 -6.46 -11.56 -6.57
C GLU A 471 -5.88 -10.14 -6.78
N LEU A 472 -4.77 -9.80 -6.10
CA LEU A 472 -4.11 -8.51 -6.25
C LEU A 472 -3.52 -8.27 -7.65
N LEU A 473 -3.23 -9.32 -8.43
CA LEU A 473 -2.81 -9.18 -9.84
C LEU A 473 -3.87 -8.47 -10.69
N HIS A 474 -5.16 -8.58 -10.33
CA HIS A 474 -6.27 -7.90 -10.99
C HIS A 474 -6.50 -6.45 -10.52
N SER A 475 -5.74 -5.98 -9.51
CA SER A 475 -5.95 -4.65 -8.93
C SER A 475 -5.88 -3.55 -10.00
N LYS A 476 -6.68 -2.50 -9.87
CA LYS A 476 -6.58 -1.33 -10.77
C LYS A 476 -5.41 -0.41 -10.41
N ASN A 477 -4.91 -0.49 -9.17
CA ASN A 477 -3.77 0.28 -8.72
C ASN A 477 -2.46 -0.31 -9.28
N ALA A 478 -1.65 0.53 -9.95
CA ALA A 478 -0.42 0.10 -10.60
C ALA A 478 0.66 -0.36 -9.61
N GLU A 479 0.77 0.30 -8.44
CA GLU A 479 1.74 -0.06 -7.40
C GLU A 479 1.42 -1.42 -6.77
N VAL A 480 0.13 -1.64 -6.44
CA VAL A 480 -0.36 -2.93 -5.92
C VAL A 480 -0.07 -4.06 -6.91
N ARG A 481 -0.45 -3.90 -8.19
CA ARG A 481 -0.16 -4.93 -9.21
C ARG A 481 1.33 -5.19 -9.34
N ARG A 482 2.16 -4.14 -9.37
CA ARG A 482 3.61 -4.27 -9.52
C ARG A 482 4.21 -5.07 -8.36
N ASN A 483 3.83 -4.76 -7.12
CA ASN A 483 4.33 -5.46 -5.94
C ASN A 483 3.75 -6.88 -5.83
N ALA A 484 2.51 -7.11 -6.26
CA ALA A 484 1.94 -8.46 -6.38
C ALA A 484 2.70 -9.31 -7.41
N CYS A 485 3.06 -8.76 -8.57
CA CYS A 485 3.89 -9.46 -9.56
C CYS A 485 5.26 -9.82 -8.96
N LEU A 486 5.88 -8.89 -8.23
CA LEU A 486 7.16 -9.14 -7.54
C LEU A 486 7.04 -10.25 -6.48
N ALA A 487 5.97 -10.24 -5.66
CA ALA A 487 5.71 -11.28 -4.68
C ALA A 487 5.50 -12.65 -5.34
N VAL A 488 4.72 -12.71 -6.42
CA VAL A 488 4.48 -13.94 -7.20
C VAL A 488 5.78 -14.44 -7.84
N MET A 489 6.63 -13.56 -8.38
CA MET A 489 7.94 -13.94 -8.92
C MET A 489 8.81 -14.66 -7.88
N VAL A 490 8.89 -14.10 -6.67
CA VAL A 490 9.66 -14.69 -5.56
C VAL A 490 9.02 -16.01 -5.10
N CYS A 491 7.70 -16.04 -4.96
CA CYS A 491 6.97 -17.25 -4.55
C CYS A 491 7.05 -18.38 -5.58
N ALA A 492 7.07 -18.06 -6.88
CA ALA A 492 7.18 -19.02 -7.97
C ALA A 492 8.60 -19.60 -8.14
N SER A 493 9.56 -19.22 -7.29
CA SER A 493 10.91 -19.77 -7.33
C SER A 493 10.99 -21.20 -6.75
N ASP A 494 9.92 -21.69 -6.10
CA ASP A 494 9.79 -23.10 -5.71
C ASP A 494 8.63 -23.79 -6.44
N GLU A 495 8.86 -25.06 -6.80
CA GLU A 495 7.92 -25.87 -7.57
C GLU A 495 6.56 -26.02 -6.90
N VAL A 496 6.53 -26.28 -5.59
CA VAL A 496 5.28 -26.53 -4.85
C VAL A 496 4.38 -25.30 -4.86
N THR A 497 4.95 -24.12 -4.60
CA THR A 497 4.23 -22.85 -4.59
C THR A 497 3.88 -22.40 -6.00
N ALA A 498 4.77 -22.62 -6.99
CA ALA A 498 4.49 -22.32 -8.39
C ALA A 498 3.30 -23.13 -8.92
N VAL A 499 3.23 -24.43 -8.61
CA VAL A 499 2.10 -25.30 -8.99
C VAL A 499 0.79 -24.80 -8.37
N GLU A 500 0.80 -24.40 -7.09
CA GLU A 500 -0.39 -23.86 -6.44
C GLU A 500 -0.81 -22.50 -7.02
N LEU A 501 0.14 -21.60 -7.32
CA LEU A 501 -0.13 -20.33 -8.00
C LEU A 501 -0.74 -20.55 -9.39
N CYS A 502 -0.23 -21.52 -10.16
CA CYS A 502 -0.81 -21.93 -11.44
C CYS A 502 -2.24 -22.45 -11.26
N ARG A 503 -2.50 -23.29 -10.24
CA ARG A 503 -3.84 -23.81 -9.93
C ARG A 503 -4.84 -22.70 -9.58
N LEU A 504 -4.35 -21.63 -8.95
CA LEU A 504 -5.14 -20.43 -8.63
C LEU A 504 -5.37 -19.51 -9.84
N GLY A 505 -4.79 -19.80 -11.01
CA GLY A 505 -4.96 -19.02 -12.24
C GLY A 505 -3.96 -17.88 -12.43
N ALA A 506 -2.87 -17.82 -11.64
CA ALA A 506 -1.87 -16.75 -11.74
C ALA A 506 -1.27 -16.61 -13.14
N LEU A 507 -1.09 -17.74 -13.83
CA LEU A 507 -0.46 -17.80 -15.15
C LEU A 507 -1.26 -17.03 -16.21
N ASP A 508 -2.57 -17.32 -16.33
CA ASP A 508 -3.45 -16.67 -17.32
C ASP A 508 -3.54 -15.15 -17.08
N ILE A 509 -3.58 -14.74 -15.82
CA ILE A 509 -3.63 -13.33 -15.43
C ILE A 509 -2.34 -12.61 -15.80
N LEU A 510 -1.18 -13.24 -15.55
CA LEU A 510 0.12 -12.67 -15.91
C LEU A 510 0.30 -12.59 -17.43
N GLU A 511 -0.20 -13.55 -18.20
CA GLU A 511 -0.25 -13.45 -19.66
C GLU A 511 -1.07 -12.23 -20.10
N GLU A 512 -2.28 -12.05 -19.55
CA GLU A 512 -3.15 -10.91 -19.85
C GLU A 512 -2.52 -9.56 -19.47
N ILE A 513 -1.77 -9.52 -18.36
CA ILE A 513 -1.02 -8.34 -17.93
C ILE A 513 0.10 -8.04 -18.92
N ASN A 514 0.87 -9.04 -19.35
CA ASN A 514 2.01 -8.87 -20.26
C ASN A 514 1.59 -8.54 -21.70
N LEU A 515 0.36 -8.89 -22.12
CA LEU A 515 -0.22 -8.44 -23.39
C LEU A 515 -0.65 -6.97 -23.38
N SER A 516 -0.81 -6.37 -22.20
CA SER A 516 -1.29 -5.00 -22.04
C SER A 516 -0.13 -4.00 -21.91
N ILE A 517 -0.06 -3.04 -22.83
CA ILE A 517 0.98 -1.99 -22.85
C ILE A 517 1.00 -1.17 -21.54
N GLY A 518 -0.16 -0.97 -20.91
CA GLY A 518 -0.28 -0.16 -19.68
C GLY A 518 -0.15 -0.94 -18.37
N ARG A 519 -0.27 -2.29 -18.40
CA ARG A 519 -0.18 -3.12 -17.17
C ARG A 519 1.13 -3.90 -17.09
N LYS A 520 1.80 -4.17 -18.22
CA LYS A 520 3.08 -4.87 -18.27
C LYS A 520 4.14 -4.17 -17.42
N ASN A 521 4.93 -4.95 -16.68
CA ASN A 521 6.11 -4.48 -15.96
C ASN A 521 7.18 -5.59 -15.93
N ASN A 522 8.41 -5.26 -15.52
CA ASN A 522 9.52 -6.23 -15.53
C ASN A 522 9.27 -7.44 -14.62
N PHE A 523 8.55 -7.24 -13.50
CA PHE A 523 8.22 -8.33 -12.58
C PHE A 523 7.10 -9.22 -13.10
N SER A 524 6.15 -8.70 -13.90
CA SER A 524 5.11 -9.54 -14.49
C SER A 524 5.68 -10.51 -15.52
N GLU A 525 6.71 -10.09 -16.26
CA GLU A 525 7.41 -10.93 -17.23
C GLU A 525 8.25 -12.00 -16.52
N ALA A 526 9.02 -11.61 -15.50
CA ALA A 526 9.81 -12.53 -14.69
C ALA A 526 8.95 -13.52 -13.89
N ALA A 527 7.81 -13.06 -13.33
CA ALA A 527 6.86 -13.93 -12.64
C ALA A 527 6.26 -14.98 -13.59
N LEU A 528 5.90 -14.56 -14.81
CA LEU A 528 5.39 -15.48 -15.83
C LEU A 528 6.45 -16.51 -16.21
N GLU A 529 7.70 -16.08 -16.40
CA GLU A 529 8.81 -16.99 -16.73
C GLU A 529 9.07 -17.99 -15.60
N ASN A 530 9.10 -17.57 -14.33
CA ASN A 530 9.26 -18.47 -13.20
C ASN A 530 8.13 -19.51 -13.08
N LEU A 531 6.88 -19.12 -13.36
CA LEU A 531 5.76 -20.07 -13.38
C LEU A 531 5.90 -21.07 -14.54
N LEU A 532 6.34 -20.61 -15.71
CA LEU A 532 6.58 -21.46 -16.88
C LEU A 532 7.78 -22.39 -16.68
N ASP A 533 8.81 -21.98 -15.95
CA ASP A 533 9.94 -22.84 -15.58
C ASP A 533 9.52 -24.04 -14.73
N ASN A 534 8.43 -23.91 -13.98
CA ASN A 534 7.80 -25.00 -13.22
C ASN A 534 6.73 -25.76 -14.01
N ASN A 535 6.46 -25.37 -15.27
CA ASN A 535 5.58 -26.08 -16.20
C ASN A 535 6.18 -26.12 -17.61
N LEU A 536 7.23 -26.92 -17.77
CA LEU A 536 8.03 -26.97 -18.99
C LEU A 536 7.22 -27.37 -20.24
N SER A 537 6.18 -28.20 -20.09
CA SER A 537 5.31 -28.60 -21.20
C SER A 537 4.54 -27.41 -21.75
N GLN A 538 3.98 -26.58 -20.87
CA GLN A 538 3.34 -25.34 -21.28
C GLN A 538 4.35 -24.34 -21.84
N LYS A 539 5.50 -24.18 -21.17
CA LYS A 539 6.59 -23.31 -21.63
C LYS A 539 7.01 -23.65 -23.06
N TYR A 540 7.30 -24.92 -23.34
CA TYR A 540 7.74 -25.35 -24.67
C TYR A 540 6.64 -25.21 -25.73
N SER A 541 5.38 -25.41 -25.35
CA SER A 541 4.23 -25.26 -26.25
C SER A 541 3.98 -23.79 -26.62
N GLN A 542 4.23 -22.85 -25.69
CA GLN A 542 4.02 -21.42 -25.90
C GLN A 542 5.23 -20.70 -26.51
N ARG A 543 6.44 -20.98 -25.99
CA ARG A 543 7.68 -20.30 -26.37
C ARG A 543 8.42 -21.01 -27.52
N GLY A 544 8.17 -22.30 -27.71
CA GLY A 544 8.94 -23.11 -28.65
C GLY A 544 10.40 -23.29 -28.25
N TYR A 545 10.78 -22.94 -27.02
CA TYR A 545 12.17 -22.96 -26.56
C TYR A 545 12.25 -23.43 -25.11
N LEU A 546 13.18 -24.37 -24.85
CA LEU A 546 13.66 -24.73 -23.52
C LEU A 546 15.17 -24.57 -23.50
N SER A 547 15.70 -23.90 -22.49
CA SER A 547 17.15 -23.72 -22.32
C SER A 547 17.83 -25.01 -21.84
N SER A 548 19.16 -24.96 -21.72
CA SER A 548 19.95 -26.00 -21.06
C SER A 548 19.65 -26.16 -19.58
N SER A 549 19.17 -25.11 -18.89
CA SER A 549 18.77 -25.16 -17.48
C SER A 549 17.38 -25.73 -17.25
N ASN A 550 16.52 -25.77 -18.27
CA ASN A 550 15.21 -26.40 -18.19
C ASN A 550 15.36 -27.92 -18.36
N ILE A 551 15.32 -28.66 -17.25
CA ILE A 551 15.51 -30.12 -17.18
C ILE A 551 14.15 -30.81 -17.33
N ILE A 552 13.93 -31.54 -18.43
CA ILE A 552 12.70 -32.29 -18.66
C ILE A 552 12.61 -33.47 -17.69
N THR A 553 11.60 -33.49 -16.81
CA THR A 553 11.32 -34.57 -15.86
C THR A 553 10.16 -35.46 -16.33
N ASP A 554 9.89 -36.54 -15.58
CA ASP A 554 8.76 -37.43 -15.88
C ASP A 554 7.44 -36.67 -15.65
N GLY A 555 6.48 -36.83 -16.56
CA GLY A 555 5.25 -36.04 -16.59
C GLY A 555 5.22 -34.98 -17.70
N PHE A 556 6.36 -34.69 -18.34
CA PHE A 556 6.41 -33.77 -19.47
C PHE A 556 5.69 -34.34 -20.71
N TYR A 557 4.94 -33.50 -21.39
CA TYR A 557 4.39 -33.77 -22.72
C TYR A 557 4.60 -32.61 -23.70
N ASP A 558 4.67 -32.95 -24.98
CA ASP A 558 4.63 -32.03 -26.11
C ASP A 558 3.33 -32.19 -26.89
N CYS A 559 2.41 -31.24 -26.76
CA CYS A 559 1.17 -31.16 -27.55
C CYS A 559 1.30 -30.26 -28.80
N GLY A 560 2.51 -29.78 -29.12
CA GLY A 560 2.78 -28.86 -30.20
C GLY A 560 2.65 -27.38 -29.82
N GLN A 561 2.85 -26.50 -30.81
CA GLN A 561 2.80 -25.06 -30.59
C GLN A 561 1.36 -24.59 -30.39
N ILE A 562 1.15 -23.84 -29.32
CA ILE A 562 -0.15 -23.27 -28.97
C ILE A 562 -0.16 -21.80 -29.34
N LYS A 563 -1.25 -21.36 -29.97
CA LYS A 563 -1.45 -19.95 -30.34
C LYS A 563 -1.68 -19.12 -29.07
N PRO A 564 -1.21 -17.86 -29.01
CA PRO A 564 -1.51 -16.97 -27.89
C PRO A 564 -3.03 -16.90 -27.62
N GLY A 565 -3.44 -17.05 -26.36
CA GLY A 565 -4.84 -17.02 -25.93
C GLY A 565 -5.61 -18.34 -26.04
N MET A 566 -4.99 -19.43 -26.52
CA MET A 566 -5.58 -20.77 -26.45
C MET A 566 -5.26 -21.44 -25.11
N LYS A 567 -6.26 -22.05 -24.48
CA LYS A 567 -6.10 -22.79 -23.23
C LYS A 567 -5.09 -23.95 -23.41
N PHE A 568 -4.08 -24.01 -22.55
CA PHE A 568 -3.21 -25.17 -22.40
C PHE A 568 -4.00 -26.30 -21.75
N LEU A 569 -4.07 -27.47 -22.40
CA LEU A 569 -4.82 -28.61 -21.91
C LEU A 569 -3.94 -29.51 -21.06
N SER A 570 -4.49 -29.98 -19.95
CA SER A 570 -3.86 -31.00 -19.12
C SER A 570 -3.77 -32.33 -19.87
N LEU A 571 -2.86 -33.20 -19.42
CA LEU A 571 -2.70 -34.52 -20.01
C LEU A 571 -3.96 -35.39 -19.90
N GLU A 572 -4.73 -35.22 -18.81
CA GLU A 572 -6.04 -35.86 -18.63
C GLU A 572 -7.06 -35.36 -19.66
N GLU A 573 -7.20 -34.04 -19.83
CA GLU A 573 -8.09 -33.44 -20.83
C GLU A 573 -7.70 -33.86 -22.27
N LEU A 574 -6.41 -33.97 -22.56
CA LEU A 574 -5.91 -34.46 -23.85
C LEU A 574 -6.25 -35.93 -24.08
N SER A 575 -6.17 -36.76 -23.03
CA SER A 575 -6.47 -38.21 -23.11
C SER A 575 -7.93 -38.51 -23.41
N MET A 576 -8.83 -37.59 -23.07
CA MET A 576 -10.28 -37.73 -23.27
C MET A 576 -10.74 -37.28 -24.67
N GLN A 577 -9.86 -36.68 -25.48
CA GLN A 577 -10.21 -36.25 -26.83
C GLN A 577 -10.36 -37.44 -27.78
N GLU A 578 -11.33 -37.35 -28.70
CA GLU A 578 -11.47 -38.33 -29.77
C GLU A 578 -10.25 -38.30 -30.69
N LEU A 579 -9.86 -39.47 -31.19
CA LEU A 579 -8.83 -39.63 -32.23
C LEU A 579 -9.26 -38.80 -33.45
N THR A 580 -8.64 -37.64 -33.62
CA THR A 580 -8.90 -36.69 -34.70
C THR A 580 -7.62 -36.52 -35.51
N ASP A 581 -7.67 -35.91 -36.70
CA ASP A 581 -6.48 -35.56 -37.53
C ASP A 581 -5.55 -34.50 -36.87
N ARG A 582 -5.62 -34.33 -35.55
CA ARG A 582 -4.79 -33.40 -34.77
C ARG A 582 -3.45 -34.06 -34.45
N ARG A 583 -2.41 -33.22 -34.35
CA ARG A 583 -1.05 -33.64 -34.00
C ARG A 583 -1.06 -34.46 -32.69
N VAL A 584 -0.38 -35.60 -32.73
CA VAL A 584 -0.18 -36.51 -31.58
C VAL A 584 0.55 -35.80 -30.44
N THR A 585 0.13 -36.06 -29.20
CA THR A 585 0.82 -35.57 -28.00
C THR A 585 1.90 -36.56 -27.59
N ILE A 586 3.16 -36.12 -27.57
CA ILE A 586 4.28 -36.97 -27.17
C ILE A 586 4.51 -36.85 -25.68
N PHE A 587 4.54 -37.98 -24.97
CA PHE A 587 4.62 -38.01 -23.51
C PHE A 587 5.89 -38.69 -22.99
N ILE A 588 6.45 -38.13 -21.92
CA ILE A 588 7.71 -38.52 -21.28
C ILE A 588 7.41 -38.99 -19.86
N ASN A 589 7.61 -40.27 -19.60
CA ASN A 589 7.44 -40.84 -18.25
C ASN A 589 8.25 -42.12 -18.09
N ALA A 590 9.48 -42.01 -17.61
CA ALA A 590 10.34 -43.16 -17.32
C ALA A 590 10.14 -43.72 -15.89
N LYS A 591 9.26 -43.11 -15.07
CA LYS A 591 9.06 -43.52 -13.68
C LYS A 591 8.33 -44.88 -13.63
N PRO A 592 8.93 -45.92 -13.02
CA PRO A 592 8.22 -47.17 -12.77
C PRO A 592 7.10 -46.95 -11.74
N ARG A 593 6.01 -47.71 -11.84
CA ARG A 593 4.91 -47.64 -10.87
C ARG A 593 5.43 -48.01 -9.48
N GLU A 594 5.39 -47.08 -8.54
CA GLU A 594 5.47 -47.40 -7.11
C GLU A 594 4.08 -47.89 -6.70
N ASP A 595 3.93 -49.19 -6.48
CA ASP A 595 2.71 -49.74 -5.86
C ASP A 595 2.65 -49.27 -4.40
N SER A 596 2.09 -48.09 -4.16
CA SER A 596 1.61 -47.68 -2.83
C SER A 596 0.21 -48.22 -2.58
N PHE A 597 0.04 -49.54 -2.73
CA PHE A 597 -1.07 -50.25 -2.10
C PHE A 597 -0.52 -50.90 -0.82
N PRO A 598 -0.99 -50.52 0.38
CA PRO A 598 -0.76 -51.35 1.55
C PRO A 598 -1.52 -52.67 1.35
N ASP A 599 -0.81 -53.72 0.94
CA ASP A 599 -1.33 -55.07 0.71
C ASP A 599 -1.76 -55.71 2.05
N PRO A 600 -3.04 -56.04 2.27
CA PRO A 600 -3.47 -56.81 3.44
C PRO A 600 -3.35 -58.34 3.23
N PHE A 601 -2.92 -58.82 2.06
CA PHE A 601 -2.97 -60.23 1.69
C PHE A 601 -1.67 -60.73 1.02
N SER A 602 -0.55 -60.57 1.72
CA SER A 602 0.79 -60.93 1.24
C SER A 602 1.14 -62.43 1.22
N ASP A 603 0.17 -63.37 1.14
CA ASP A 603 0.46 -64.80 1.36
C ASP A 603 0.03 -65.80 0.27
N LEU A 604 -0.37 -65.39 -0.96
CA LEU A 604 -0.69 -66.41 -1.99
C LEU A 604 -0.44 -66.09 -3.48
N SER A 605 0.24 -65.01 -3.86
CA SER A 605 0.34 -64.67 -5.30
C SER A 605 1.69 -64.19 -5.83
N SER A 606 2.77 -64.30 -5.05
CA SER A 606 4.10 -63.84 -5.51
C SER A 606 4.74 -64.71 -6.60
N GLY A 607 4.26 -65.95 -6.80
CA GLY A 607 4.84 -66.89 -7.78
C GLY A 607 4.25 -66.85 -9.19
N LEU A 608 2.94 -66.60 -9.35
CA LEU A 608 2.26 -66.69 -10.66
C LEU A 608 2.24 -65.35 -11.43
N PHE A 609 2.22 -64.23 -10.71
CA PHE A 609 2.07 -62.89 -11.31
C PHE A 609 3.33 -62.48 -12.10
N CYS A 610 4.51 -62.81 -11.59
CA CYS A 610 5.79 -62.53 -12.24
C CYS A 610 6.09 -63.44 -13.45
N TYR A 611 5.44 -64.60 -13.57
CA TYR A 611 5.62 -65.52 -14.70
C TYR A 611 4.74 -65.14 -15.91
N ALA A 612 3.56 -64.56 -15.68
CA ALA A 612 2.62 -64.17 -16.75
C ALA A 612 3.05 -62.91 -17.51
N ILE A 613 3.62 -61.91 -16.82
CA ILE A 613 4.05 -60.63 -17.43
C ILE A 613 5.29 -60.82 -18.33
N ARG A 614 6.11 -61.85 -18.10
CA ARG A 614 7.29 -62.13 -18.92
C ARG A 614 6.99 -62.76 -20.28
N ASN A 615 5.78 -63.27 -20.53
CA ASN A 615 5.51 -64.13 -21.70
C ASN A 615 4.23 -63.81 -22.49
N THR A 616 3.56 -62.67 -22.27
CA THR A 616 2.38 -62.31 -23.08
C THR A 616 2.31 -60.83 -23.44
N ASN A 617 2.17 -60.55 -24.74
CA ASN A 617 1.79 -59.24 -25.28
C ASN A 617 0.31 -58.99 -24.91
N LEU A 618 0.06 -58.23 -23.85
CA LEU A 618 -1.29 -57.84 -23.42
C LEU A 618 -1.49 -56.33 -23.60
N THR A 619 -2.68 -55.94 -24.06
CA THR A 619 -3.07 -54.55 -24.35
C THR A 619 -3.65 -53.85 -23.11
N LEU A 620 -3.75 -52.52 -23.14
CA LEU A 620 -4.33 -51.69 -22.05
C LEU A 620 -5.78 -52.10 -21.72
N ASN A 621 -6.54 -52.58 -22.70
CA ASN A 621 -7.90 -53.11 -22.50
C ASN A 621 -7.93 -54.49 -21.86
N ASP A 622 -6.89 -55.31 -22.01
CA ASP A 622 -6.80 -56.61 -21.34
C ASP A 622 -6.53 -56.42 -19.85
N LEU A 623 -5.71 -55.43 -19.49
CA LEU A 623 -5.52 -54.98 -18.10
C LEU A 623 -6.81 -54.38 -17.53
N ARG A 624 -7.55 -53.56 -18.30
CA ARG A 624 -8.84 -52.99 -17.87
C ARG A 624 -9.90 -54.07 -17.66
N THR A 625 -9.93 -55.08 -18.52
CA THR A 625 -10.84 -56.24 -18.41
C THR A 625 -10.44 -57.16 -17.25
N PHE A 626 -9.14 -57.32 -16.99
CA PHE A 626 -8.61 -58.04 -15.82
C PHE A 626 -8.93 -57.29 -14.51
N TYR A 627 -8.86 -55.95 -14.51
CA TYR A 627 -9.25 -55.08 -13.40
C TYR A 627 -10.77 -55.10 -13.16
N LEU A 628 -11.58 -55.08 -14.22
CA LEU A 628 -13.05 -55.24 -14.15
C LEU A 628 -13.48 -56.65 -13.70
N LEU A 629 -12.72 -57.69 -14.06
CA LEU A 629 -12.89 -59.06 -13.54
C LEU A 629 -12.50 -59.19 -12.06
N LEU A 630 -11.51 -58.41 -11.60
CA LEU A 630 -11.18 -58.25 -10.18
C LEU A 630 -12.30 -57.49 -9.45
N HIS A 631 -12.87 -56.45 -10.07
CA HIS A 631 -13.97 -55.62 -9.55
C HIS A 631 -15.22 -56.46 -9.23
N LYS A 632 -15.60 -57.39 -10.11
CA LYS A 632 -16.70 -58.35 -9.86
C LYS A 632 -16.39 -59.37 -8.75
N LYS A 633 -15.12 -59.66 -8.46
CA LYS A 633 -14.72 -60.53 -7.34
C LYS A 633 -14.62 -59.78 -6.01
N VAL A 634 -14.31 -58.48 -6.01
CA VAL A 634 -14.26 -57.66 -4.80
C VAL A 634 -15.66 -57.47 -4.18
N GLU A 635 -16.70 -57.24 -4.99
CA GLU A 635 -18.09 -57.28 -4.50
C GLU A 635 -18.45 -58.64 -3.90
N MET A 636 -18.00 -59.73 -4.52
CA MET A 636 -18.26 -61.08 -4.01
C MET A 636 -17.48 -61.38 -2.71
N CYS A 637 -16.28 -60.83 -2.53
CA CYS A 637 -15.47 -60.92 -1.33
C CYS A 637 -16.05 -60.11 -0.16
N ILE A 638 -16.59 -58.90 -0.42
CA ILE A 638 -17.28 -58.07 0.59
C ILE A 638 -18.53 -58.79 1.11
N VAL A 639 -19.33 -59.41 0.20
CA VAL A 639 -20.49 -60.23 0.58
C VAL A 639 -20.09 -61.48 1.37
N PHE A 640 -18.93 -62.09 1.07
CA PHE A 640 -18.42 -63.25 1.81
C PHE A 640 -17.89 -62.88 3.21
N TYR A 641 -17.26 -61.72 3.37
CA TYR A 641 -16.74 -61.24 4.65
C TYR A 641 -17.88 -60.90 5.64
N VAL A 642 -18.94 -60.25 5.14
CA VAL A 642 -20.16 -59.93 5.91
C VAL A 642 -20.86 -61.21 6.41
N ARG A 643 -20.81 -62.32 5.65
CA ARG A 643 -21.38 -63.62 6.03
C ARG A 643 -20.56 -64.41 7.06
N LYS A 644 -19.25 -64.17 7.21
CA LYS A 644 -18.35 -64.98 8.08
C LYS A 644 -18.13 -64.41 9.49
N GLY A 645 -18.39 -63.13 9.72
CA GLY A 645 -18.20 -62.49 11.03
C GLY A 645 -19.33 -62.75 12.02
N LYS A 646 -19.34 -63.90 12.70
CA LYS A 646 -20.21 -64.14 13.87
C LYS A 646 -19.62 -63.42 15.10
N GLY A 647 -20.26 -62.34 15.55
CA GLY A 647 -19.97 -61.72 16.86
C GLY A 647 -19.91 -60.18 16.95
N LYS A 648 -19.84 -59.44 15.84
CA LYS A 648 -19.81 -57.95 15.85
C LYS A 648 -21.21 -57.34 15.65
N LYS A 649 -21.51 -56.23 16.34
CA LYS A 649 -22.76 -55.44 16.22
C LYS A 649 -22.92 -54.88 14.79
N GLU A 650 -24.15 -54.84 14.28
CA GLU A 650 -24.47 -54.42 12.90
C GLU A 650 -23.99 -53.00 12.55
N GLU A 651 -23.95 -52.10 13.54
CA GLU A 651 -23.58 -50.70 13.36
C GLU A 651 -22.08 -50.49 13.04
N GLU A 652 -21.19 -51.30 13.63
CA GLU A 652 -19.76 -51.30 13.30
C GLU A 652 -19.47 -51.92 11.93
N LYS A 653 -20.23 -52.97 11.55
CA LYS A 653 -20.14 -53.57 10.21
C LYS A 653 -20.56 -52.58 9.14
N MET A 654 -21.60 -51.78 9.41
CA MET A 654 -22.06 -50.75 8.48
C MET A 654 -21.05 -49.61 8.36
N LYS A 655 -20.36 -49.22 9.43
CA LYS A 655 -19.26 -48.23 9.37
C LYS A 655 -18.05 -48.74 8.59
N GLU A 656 -17.59 -49.97 8.83
CA GLU A 656 -16.47 -50.57 8.07
C GLU A 656 -16.82 -50.72 6.58
N VAL A 657 -18.06 -51.10 6.25
CA VAL A 657 -18.54 -51.17 4.86
C VAL A 657 -18.66 -49.77 4.26
N THR A 658 -19.09 -48.76 5.02
CA THR A 658 -19.19 -47.36 4.54
C THR A 658 -17.81 -46.74 4.35
N GLU A 659 -16.82 -47.09 5.18
CA GLU A 659 -15.42 -46.67 5.05
C GLU A 659 -14.73 -47.40 3.88
N MET A 660 -15.01 -48.70 3.68
CA MET A 660 -14.56 -49.41 2.47
C MET A 660 -15.26 -48.88 1.21
N MET A 661 -16.55 -48.54 1.28
CA MET A 661 -17.27 -47.92 0.17
C MET A 661 -16.78 -46.50 -0.09
N SER A 662 -16.42 -45.72 0.94
CA SER A 662 -15.76 -44.42 0.81
C SER A 662 -14.39 -44.56 0.15
N LYS A 663 -13.58 -45.55 0.54
CA LYS A 663 -12.29 -45.84 -0.11
C LYS A 663 -12.46 -46.37 -1.53
N VAL A 664 -13.57 -47.05 -1.83
CA VAL A 664 -13.95 -47.47 -3.20
C VAL A 664 -14.50 -46.29 -4.00
N GLN A 665 -15.20 -45.33 -3.39
CA GLN A 665 -15.67 -44.09 -4.00
C GLN A 665 -14.50 -43.13 -4.29
N ASP A 666 -13.49 -43.10 -3.41
CA ASP A 666 -12.19 -42.44 -3.67
C ASP A 666 -11.41 -43.15 -4.79
N LEU A 667 -11.63 -44.45 -5.02
CA LEU A 667 -11.12 -45.19 -6.18
C LEU A 667 -11.95 -44.93 -7.47
N GLU A 668 -13.24 -44.60 -7.37
CA GLU A 668 -14.08 -44.18 -8.50
C GLU A 668 -13.68 -42.78 -9.01
N ASN A 669 -13.12 -41.93 -8.16
CA ASN A 669 -12.38 -40.71 -8.54
C ASN A 669 -10.98 -41.05 -9.07
N SER A 670 -10.91 -42.00 -10.00
CA SER A 670 -9.70 -42.43 -10.69
C SER A 670 -9.09 -41.25 -11.45
N HIS A 671 -8.17 -40.52 -10.80
CA HIS A 671 -7.20 -39.67 -11.49
C HIS A 671 -6.58 -40.51 -12.61
N TRP A 672 -6.71 -40.04 -13.86
CA TRP A 672 -6.02 -40.65 -14.97
C TRP A 672 -4.51 -40.66 -14.64
N LEU A 673 -3.94 -41.87 -14.49
CA LEU A 673 -2.51 -42.03 -14.20
C LEU A 673 -1.78 -42.34 -15.52
N PRO A 674 -0.81 -41.51 -15.92
CA PRO A 674 -0.10 -41.71 -17.18
C PRO A 674 0.63 -43.06 -17.21
N PRO A 675 0.60 -43.79 -18.35
CA PRO A 675 1.30 -45.06 -18.46
C PRO A 675 2.84 -44.86 -18.39
N PRO A 676 3.58 -45.76 -17.73
CA PRO A 676 5.04 -45.72 -17.73
C PRO A 676 5.61 -46.15 -19.09
N ASP A 677 6.73 -45.55 -19.49
CA ASP A 677 7.49 -45.86 -20.70
C ASP A 677 8.77 -46.62 -20.34
N PHE A 678 8.64 -47.94 -20.22
CA PHE A 678 9.78 -48.83 -19.94
C PHE A 678 10.84 -48.81 -21.06
N ILE A 679 10.44 -48.50 -22.30
CA ILE A 679 11.38 -48.43 -23.42
C ILE A 679 12.27 -47.18 -23.27
N LEU A 680 11.68 -46.05 -22.88
CA LEU A 680 12.45 -44.85 -22.55
C LEU A 680 13.39 -45.12 -21.36
N LEU A 681 12.95 -45.82 -20.33
CA LEU A 681 13.80 -46.20 -19.21
C LEU A 681 15.01 -47.04 -19.66
N ASP A 682 14.80 -48.02 -20.54
CA ASP A 682 15.88 -48.80 -21.14
C ASP A 682 16.83 -47.92 -21.97
N TYR A 683 16.29 -46.97 -22.76
CA TYR A 683 17.10 -46.02 -23.52
C TYR A 683 17.98 -45.15 -22.62
N ILE A 684 17.44 -44.64 -21.52
CA ILE A 684 18.19 -43.84 -20.53
C ILE A 684 19.31 -44.70 -19.90
N ASN A 685 19.01 -45.94 -19.54
CA ASN A 685 19.99 -46.86 -18.94
C ASN A 685 21.12 -47.23 -19.92
N ASP A 686 20.78 -47.55 -21.17
CA ASP A 686 21.73 -47.86 -22.24
C ASP A 686 22.63 -46.66 -22.54
N ALA A 687 22.03 -45.47 -22.71
CA ALA A 687 22.74 -44.22 -22.97
C ALA A 687 23.68 -43.86 -21.81
N SER A 688 23.22 -44.00 -20.57
CA SER A 688 24.04 -43.77 -19.38
C SER A 688 25.29 -44.66 -19.37
N LYS A 689 25.16 -45.95 -19.68
CA LYS A 689 26.30 -46.89 -19.73
C LYS A 689 27.25 -46.60 -20.88
N ALA A 690 26.74 -46.23 -22.05
CA ALA A 690 27.54 -46.08 -23.26
C ALA A 690 28.20 -44.69 -23.39
N ILE A 691 27.56 -43.63 -22.88
CA ILE A 691 27.91 -42.24 -23.19
C ILE A 691 28.61 -41.56 -22.01
N LEU A 692 28.18 -41.77 -20.75
CA LEU A 692 28.81 -41.16 -19.57
C LEU A 692 30.33 -41.42 -19.48
N PRO A 693 30.86 -42.61 -19.81
CA PRO A 693 32.30 -42.87 -19.72
C PRO A 693 33.18 -42.11 -20.72
N LEU A 694 32.60 -41.38 -21.68
CA LEU A 694 33.37 -40.66 -22.70
C LEU A 694 34.08 -39.43 -22.11
N THR A 695 35.30 -39.18 -22.60
CA THR A 695 36.26 -38.24 -21.99
C THR A 695 35.94 -36.76 -22.19
N THR A 696 35.08 -36.40 -23.15
CA THR A 696 34.74 -35.00 -23.46
C THR A 696 33.27 -34.83 -23.76
N THR A 697 32.69 -33.68 -23.37
CA THR A 697 31.28 -33.33 -23.66
C THR A 697 30.99 -33.37 -25.16
N ARG A 698 31.94 -32.95 -26.01
CA ARG A 698 31.81 -33.05 -27.46
C ARG A 698 31.60 -34.51 -27.92
N LYS A 699 32.39 -35.45 -27.41
CA LYS A 699 32.21 -36.88 -27.73
C LYS A 699 30.88 -37.42 -27.19
N GLN A 700 30.48 -36.98 -26.00
CA GLN A 700 29.20 -37.36 -25.40
C GLN A 700 28.00 -36.92 -26.26
N VAL A 701 28.00 -35.66 -26.72
CA VAL A 701 26.96 -35.11 -27.61
C VAL A 701 26.90 -35.89 -28.94
N VAL A 702 28.05 -36.12 -29.59
CA VAL A 702 28.12 -36.86 -30.86
C VAL A 702 27.59 -38.29 -30.69
N ALA A 703 28.00 -38.99 -29.63
CA ALA A 703 27.54 -40.34 -29.34
C ALA A 703 26.04 -40.38 -29.02
N LEU A 704 25.53 -39.39 -28.29
CA LEU A 704 24.10 -39.27 -28.00
C LEU A 704 23.28 -39.04 -29.27
N ALA A 705 23.75 -38.18 -30.17
CA ALA A 705 23.09 -37.90 -31.44
C ALA A 705 22.97 -39.16 -32.31
N GLN A 706 24.05 -39.93 -32.40
CA GLN A 706 24.06 -41.23 -33.10
C GLN A 706 23.14 -42.24 -32.42
N PHE A 707 23.16 -42.32 -31.09
CA PHE A 707 22.28 -43.20 -30.32
C PHE A 707 20.81 -42.91 -30.59
N VAL A 708 20.39 -41.63 -30.49
CA VAL A 708 19.01 -41.19 -30.75
C VAL A 708 18.60 -41.50 -32.18
N ALA A 709 19.44 -41.16 -33.17
CA ALA A 709 19.16 -41.45 -34.57
C ALA A 709 18.96 -42.96 -34.80
N ASN A 710 19.82 -43.81 -34.25
CA ASN A 710 19.72 -45.26 -34.38
C ASN A 710 18.43 -45.83 -33.76
N LYS A 711 17.97 -45.29 -32.62
CA LYS A 711 16.70 -45.72 -31.99
C LYS A 711 15.45 -45.22 -32.74
N MET A 712 15.59 -44.25 -33.65
CA MET A 712 14.49 -43.57 -34.37
C MET A 712 14.57 -43.64 -35.91
N GLY A 713 15.22 -44.67 -36.45
CA GLY A 713 15.20 -45.00 -37.89
C GLY A 713 16.49 -44.70 -38.66
N GLY A 714 17.58 -44.34 -37.96
CA GLY A 714 18.91 -44.14 -38.55
C GLY A 714 19.11 -42.79 -39.25
N SER A 715 20.26 -42.62 -39.91
CA SER A 715 20.53 -41.48 -40.79
C SER A 715 19.63 -41.52 -42.03
N ILE A 716 19.19 -40.36 -42.49
CA ILE A 716 18.30 -40.19 -43.64
C ILE A 716 19.02 -39.34 -44.68
N GLU A 717 19.07 -39.82 -45.93
CA GLU A 717 19.59 -39.01 -47.04
C GLU A 717 18.66 -37.82 -47.32
N ARG A 718 19.24 -36.62 -47.55
CA ARG A 718 18.49 -35.37 -47.76
C ARG A 718 17.37 -35.49 -48.80
N ASP A 719 17.65 -36.20 -49.89
CA ASP A 719 16.72 -36.34 -51.02
C ASP A 719 15.61 -37.37 -50.77
N LYS A 720 15.74 -38.24 -49.76
CA LYS A 720 14.80 -39.32 -49.44
C LYS A 720 13.91 -39.02 -48.23
N LEU A 721 13.88 -37.76 -47.77
CA LEU A 721 13.07 -37.38 -46.61
C LEU A 721 11.56 -37.66 -46.83
N HIS A 722 11.09 -37.54 -48.07
CA HIS A 722 9.71 -37.82 -48.46
C HIS A 722 9.34 -39.32 -48.42
N ASP A 723 10.33 -40.21 -48.57
CA ASP A 723 10.15 -41.66 -48.49
C ASP A 723 10.10 -42.17 -47.04
N PHE A 724 10.42 -41.31 -46.07
CA PHE A 724 10.43 -41.67 -44.66
C PHE A 724 9.02 -41.63 -44.07
N SER A 725 8.28 -42.74 -44.17
CA SER A 725 6.88 -42.89 -43.72
C SER A 725 6.71 -42.87 -42.18
N TRP A 726 7.05 -41.75 -41.54
CA TRP A 726 6.89 -41.57 -40.09
C TRP A 726 5.41 -41.41 -39.69
N GLU A 727 4.58 -40.80 -40.54
CA GLU A 727 3.15 -40.59 -40.29
C GLU A 727 2.41 -41.91 -40.08
N LEU A 728 2.62 -42.87 -41.00
CA LEU A 728 2.06 -44.22 -40.89
C LEU A 728 2.49 -44.91 -39.58
N HIS A 729 3.76 -44.81 -39.21
CA HIS A 729 4.29 -45.39 -37.96
C HIS A 729 3.62 -44.79 -36.72
N ILE A 730 3.38 -43.47 -36.72
CA ILE A 730 2.69 -42.80 -35.62
C ILE A 730 1.22 -43.22 -35.56
N SER A 731 0.50 -43.24 -36.70
CA SER A 731 -0.89 -43.71 -36.76
C SER A 731 -1.05 -45.17 -36.30
N GLU A 732 -0.09 -46.04 -36.62
CA GLU A 732 -0.06 -47.44 -36.15
C GLU A 732 0.02 -47.51 -34.61
N ILE A 733 0.83 -46.66 -33.98
CA ILE A 733 0.94 -46.57 -32.52
C ILE A 733 -0.35 -46.05 -31.91
N GLU A 734 -0.94 -44.98 -32.47
CA GLU A 734 -2.21 -44.42 -31.98
C GLU A 734 -3.33 -45.46 -32.05
N PHE A 735 -3.39 -46.23 -33.15
CA PHE A 735 -4.34 -47.33 -33.32
C PHE A 735 -4.13 -48.45 -32.29
N GLU A 736 -2.87 -48.81 -32.01
CA GLU A 736 -2.50 -49.82 -31.01
C GLU A 736 -2.90 -49.36 -29.58
N LEU A 737 -2.61 -48.10 -29.24
CA LEU A 737 -2.84 -47.54 -27.91
C LEU A 737 -4.29 -47.08 -27.69
N LYS A 738 -5.04 -46.84 -28.77
CA LYS A 738 -6.38 -46.22 -28.76
C LYS A 738 -6.42 -44.87 -28.03
N CYS A 739 -5.32 -44.12 -28.10
CA CYS A 739 -5.21 -42.76 -27.56
C CYS A 739 -4.25 -41.92 -28.41
N ASN A 740 -4.40 -40.60 -28.31
CA ASN A 740 -3.56 -39.58 -28.94
C ASN A 740 -2.29 -39.24 -28.13
N ILE A 741 -2.05 -39.94 -27.02
CA ILE A 741 -0.88 -39.76 -26.16
C ILE A 741 0.10 -40.88 -26.45
N VAL A 742 1.22 -40.54 -27.09
CA VAL A 742 2.23 -41.51 -27.52
C VAL A 742 3.49 -41.37 -26.65
N PRO A 743 3.87 -42.43 -25.91
CA PRO A 743 5.15 -42.48 -25.21
C PRO A 743 6.32 -42.40 -26.19
N ILE A 744 7.30 -41.55 -25.91
CA ILE A 744 8.45 -41.31 -26.81
C ILE A 744 9.22 -42.59 -27.17
N GLY A 745 9.31 -43.56 -26.25
CA GLY A 745 10.03 -44.81 -26.45
C GLY A 745 9.40 -45.73 -27.51
N LYS A 746 8.10 -45.59 -27.77
CA LYS A 746 7.40 -46.31 -28.85
C LYS A 746 7.69 -45.74 -30.24
N VAL A 747 8.14 -44.49 -30.34
CA VAL A 747 8.46 -43.86 -31.64
C VAL A 747 9.77 -44.44 -32.19
N LYS A 748 9.67 -45.35 -33.17
CA LYS A 748 10.82 -45.99 -33.85
C LYS A 748 11.24 -45.31 -35.15
N LYS A 749 10.36 -44.49 -35.72
CA LYS A 749 10.64 -43.64 -36.89
C LYS A 749 10.26 -42.20 -36.55
N GLY A 750 11.25 -41.37 -36.25
CA GLY A 750 11.05 -40.01 -35.75
C GLY A 750 11.48 -38.92 -36.74
N THR A 751 10.75 -37.81 -36.75
CA THR A 751 11.11 -36.57 -37.45
C THR A 751 12.08 -35.73 -36.62
N PHE A 752 12.44 -34.54 -37.11
CA PHE A 752 13.21 -33.53 -36.37
C PHE A 752 12.66 -33.29 -34.94
N CYS A 753 11.34 -33.11 -34.78
CA CYS A 753 10.71 -32.93 -33.46
C CYS A 753 10.93 -34.12 -32.52
N HIS A 754 10.62 -35.35 -32.95
CA HIS A 754 10.71 -36.52 -32.10
C HIS A 754 12.16 -36.80 -31.68
N ARG A 755 13.10 -36.66 -32.61
CA ARG A 755 14.53 -36.88 -32.33
C ARG A 755 15.10 -35.81 -31.41
N ALA A 756 14.78 -34.53 -31.65
CA ALA A 756 15.27 -33.45 -30.80
C ALA A 756 14.71 -33.55 -29.37
N LEU A 757 13.45 -33.95 -29.22
CA LEU A 757 12.83 -34.19 -27.92
C LEU A 757 13.49 -35.37 -27.19
N LEU A 758 13.67 -36.52 -27.85
CA LEU A 758 14.34 -37.67 -27.23
C LEU A 758 15.80 -37.34 -26.86
N PHE A 759 16.51 -36.60 -27.70
CA PHE A 759 17.86 -36.12 -27.40
C PHE A 759 17.87 -35.29 -26.13
N LYS A 760 17.00 -34.28 -26.02
CA LYS A 760 16.89 -33.43 -24.83
C LYS A 760 16.58 -34.25 -23.57
N VAL A 761 15.61 -35.15 -23.63
CA VAL A 761 15.19 -35.99 -22.49
C VAL A 761 16.34 -36.87 -21.99
N ILE A 762 17.06 -37.54 -22.88
CA ILE A 762 18.19 -38.38 -22.48
C ILE A 762 19.35 -37.51 -21.99
N ALA A 763 19.65 -36.41 -22.69
CA ALA A 763 20.70 -35.46 -22.30
C ALA A 763 20.49 -34.94 -20.87
N ASP A 764 19.27 -34.52 -20.54
CA ASP A 764 18.87 -34.06 -19.20
C ASP A 764 19.04 -35.14 -18.12
N ARG A 765 18.77 -36.41 -18.46
CA ARG A 765 18.94 -37.56 -17.53
C ARG A 765 20.39 -37.96 -17.31
N ILE A 766 21.27 -37.71 -18.28
CA ILE A 766 22.71 -38.04 -18.19
C ILE A 766 23.60 -36.81 -17.93
N GLY A 767 23.02 -35.63 -17.71
CA GLY A 767 23.74 -34.41 -17.34
C GLY A 767 24.46 -33.69 -18.49
N ILE A 768 23.98 -33.83 -19.74
CA ILE A 768 24.48 -33.06 -20.89
C ILE A 768 23.58 -31.84 -21.08
N GLY A 769 24.12 -30.64 -20.89
CA GLY A 769 23.39 -29.39 -21.12
C GLY A 769 23.10 -29.17 -22.60
N CYS A 770 21.81 -29.11 -22.96
CA CYS A 770 21.37 -28.76 -24.30
C CYS A 770 20.03 -28.03 -24.28
N SER A 771 19.81 -27.15 -25.24
CA SER A 771 18.52 -26.49 -25.46
C SER A 771 17.63 -27.36 -26.35
N LEU A 772 16.33 -27.12 -26.32
CA LEU A 772 15.35 -27.69 -27.25
C LEU A 772 14.63 -26.55 -27.95
N VAL A 773 14.83 -26.42 -29.25
CA VAL A 773 14.31 -25.33 -30.06
C VAL A 773 13.31 -25.87 -31.07
N ARG A 774 12.13 -25.27 -31.13
CA ARG A 774 11.08 -25.55 -32.11
C ARG A 774 11.20 -24.54 -33.26
N GLY A 775 11.27 -25.06 -34.48
CA GLY A 775 11.16 -24.28 -35.70
C GLY A 775 9.79 -24.40 -36.35
N GLU A 776 9.69 -23.91 -37.57
CA GLU A 776 8.49 -24.00 -38.39
C GLU A 776 8.35 -25.39 -39.04
N TYR A 777 7.14 -25.72 -39.53
CA TYR A 777 6.88 -26.93 -40.34
C TYR A 777 7.39 -28.25 -39.73
N ASN A 778 7.17 -28.48 -38.42
CA ASN A 778 7.63 -29.67 -37.69
C ASN A 778 9.16 -29.86 -37.62
N ARG A 779 9.92 -28.76 -37.71
CA ARG A 779 11.35 -28.74 -37.37
C ARG A 779 11.54 -28.53 -35.87
N ALA A 780 12.51 -29.21 -35.31
CA ALA A 780 13.09 -28.90 -34.00
C ALA A 780 14.55 -29.34 -33.99
N TRP A 781 15.35 -28.73 -33.13
CA TRP A 781 16.76 -29.06 -32.99
C TRP A 781 17.24 -28.82 -31.57
N ASN A 782 18.43 -29.33 -31.27
CA ASN A 782 19.11 -29.08 -30.02
C ASN A 782 20.33 -28.21 -30.27
N GLU A 783 20.53 -27.26 -29.36
CA GLU A 783 21.71 -26.40 -29.33
C GLU A 783 22.54 -26.78 -28.11
N VAL A 784 23.84 -26.92 -28.29
CA VAL A 784 24.80 -27.25 -27.23
C VAL A 784 25.92 -26.23 -27.21
N GLU A 785 26.34 -25.85 -26.01
CA GLU A 785 27.51 -25.01 -25.82
C GLU A 785 28.75 -25.89 -25.64
N LEU A 786 29.74 -25.72 -26.51
CA LEU A 786 30.99 -26.49 -26.49
C LEU A 786 32.18 -25.55 -26.60
N VAL A 787 33.24 -25.86 -25.85
CA VAL A 787 34.52 -25.17 -26.00
C VAL A 787 35.28 -25.78 -27.18
N ASP A 788 35.87 -24.92 -28.01
CA ASP A 788 36.73 -25.34 -29.12
C ASP A 788 38.14 -25.66 -28.63
N ASP A 789 38.82 -26.56 -29.35
CA ASP A 789 40.21 -26.87 -29.10
C ASP A 789 41.09 -25.63 -29.35
N SER A 790 42.07 -25.39 -28.47
CA SER A 790 43.04 -24.30 -28.60
C SER A 790 43.74 -24.32 -29.97
N PRO A 791 43.72 -23.21 -30.74
CA PRO A 791 44.56 -23.11 -31.92
C PRO A 791 46.04 -23.11 -31.47
N GLN A 792 46.81 -24.03 -32.04
CA GLN A 792 48.29 -24.06 -31.98
C GLN A 792 48.93 -24.47 -30.63
N GLY A 793 48.36 -25.46 -29.93
CA GLY A 793 49.11 -26.20 -28.91
C GLY A 793 49.48 -25.41 -27.66
N ILE A 794 48.83 -24.28 -27.40
CA ILE A 794 48.98 -23.52 -26.15
C ILE A 794 48.08 -24.16 -25.10
N VAL A 795 48.67 -25.04 -24.30
CA VAL A 795 48.01 -25.68 -23.16
C VAL A 795 47.59 -24.60 -22.16
N GLY A 796 46.28 -24.46 -21.92
CA GLY A 796 45.71 -23.58 -20.90
C GLY A 796 44.95 -22.34 -21.38
N LEU A 797 44.83 -22.11 -22.70
CA LEU A 797 43.96 -21.04 -23.22
C LEU A 797 42.51 -21.54 -23.31
N LEU A 798 41.65 -21.13 -22.37
CA LEU A 798 40.22 -21.39 -22.42
C LEU A 798 39.57 -20.41 -23.41
N LEU A 799 39.16 -20.91 -24.57
CA LEU A 799 38.32 -20.15 -25.49
C LEU A 799 36.88 -20.04 -24.93
N PRO A 800 36.15 -18.96 -25.25
CA PRO A 800 34.74 -18.88 -24.89
C PRO A 800 33.96 -20.04 -25.55
N PRO A 801 32.99 -20.65 -24.84
CA PRO A 801 32.12 -21.66 -25.42
C PRO A 801 31.36 -21.10 -26.62
N GLN A 802 31.15 -21.93 -27.63
CA GLN A 802 30.38 -21.59 -28.82
C GLN A 802 29.15 -22.49 -28.90
N GLU A 803 28.07 -21.95 -29.45
CA GLU A 803 26.83 -22.69 -29.70
C GLU A 803 26.91 -23.51 -30.99
N TYR A 804 26.49 -24.77 -30.89
CA TYR A 804 26.42 -25.71 -32.00
C TYR A 804 25.02 -26.33 -32.08
N ILE A 805 24.49 -26.44 -33.29
CA ILE A 805 23.30 -27.25 -33.58
C ILE A 805 23.73 -28.69 -33.81
N VAL A 806 23.02 -29.62 -33.17
CA VAL A 806 23.25 -31.06 -33.34
C VAL A 806 22.41 -31.56 -34.51
N ASP A 807 23.07 -32.08 -35.56
CA ASP A 807 22.37 -32.82 -36.62
C ASP A 807 21.92 -34.18 -36.08
N LEU A 808 20.61 -34.45 -36.14
CA LEU A 808 19.99 -35.70 -35.74
C LEU A 808 19.35 -36.44 -36.91
N MET A 809 19.39 -35.88 -38.13
CA MET A 809 18.64 -36.35 -39.29
C MET A 809 19.57 -36.83 -40.41
N PHE A 810 20.44 -35.97 -40.92
CA PHE A 810 21.21 -36.24 -42.14
C PHE A 810 22.55 -36.88 -41.79
N GLU A 811 23.36 -36.19 -40.99
CA GLU A 811 24.64 -36.71 -40.49
C GLU A 811 24.62 -36.75 -38.95
N PRO A 812 23.97 -37.75 -38.32
CA PRO A 812 23.82 -37.81 -36.86
C PRO A 812 25.13 -37.62 -36.10
N GLY A 813 25.19 -36.55 -35.31
CA GLY A 813 26.37 -36.16 -34.54
C GLY A 813 27.27 -35.12 -35.22
N PHE A 814 26.95 -34.67 -36.44
CA PHE A 814 27.58 -33.49 -37.01
C PHE A 814 27.18 -32.24 -36.23
N LEU A 815 28.17 -31.42 -35.86
CA LEU A 815 27.98 -30.23 -35.03
C LEU A 815 28.11 -28.99 -35.92
N MET A 816 26.99 -28.34 -36.19
CA MET A 816 26.91 -27.15 -37.04
C MET A 816 27.06 -25.91 -36.17
N LYS A 817 28.10 -25.12 -36.40
CA LYS A 817 28.30 -23.86 -35.67
C LYS A 817 27.11 -22.92 -35.89
N GLN A 818 26.56 -22.35 -34.82
CA GLN A 818 25.46 -21.39 -34.90
C GLN A 818 25.84 -20.21 -35.81
N GLY A 819 24.96 -19.85 -36.76
CA GLY A 819 25.20 -18.81 -37.78
C GLY A 819 26.02 -19.25 -39.00
N SER A 820 26.34 -20.54 -39.13
CA SER A 820 26.87 -21.11 -40.38
C SER A 820 25.77 -21.33 -41.42
N ALA A 821 26.14 -21.36 -42.71
CA ALA A 821 25.19 -21.65 -43.77
C ALA A 821 24.58 -23.06 -43.64
N GLU A 822 25.33 -24.01 -43.06
CA GLU A 822 24.86 -25.35 -42.72
C GLU A 822 23.77 -25.33 -41.65
N ALA A 823 23.99 -24.56 -40.58
CA ALA A 823 23.02 -24.37 -39.50
C ALA A 823 21.72 -23.74 -40.03
N ASP A 824 21.82 -22.70 -40.87
CA ASP A 824 20.65 -22.03 -41.44
C ASP A 824 19.86 -22.96 -42.36
N ARG A 825 20.53 -23.77 -43.19
CA ARG A 825 19.91 -24.83 -44.01
C ARG A 825 19.31 -25.98 -43.18
N TYR A 826 19.71 -26.12 -41.93
CA TYR A 826 19.12 -27.11 -41.02
C TYR A 826 17.88 -26.54 -40.33
N LYS A 827 17.85 -25.24 -40.04
CA LYS A 827 16.69 -24.53 -39.47
C LYS A 827 15.60 -24.28 -40.50
N HIS A 828 15.99 -23.91 -41.71
CA HIS A 828 15.12 -23.49 -42.81
C HIS A 828 15.30 -24.41 -44.03
N ILE A 829 14.31 -24.42 -44.92
CA ILE A 829 14.47 -24.99 -46.27
C ILE A 829 14.97 -23.89 -47.19
#